data_AF-A0A816NJU1-F1
#
_entry.id   AF-A0A816NJU1-F1
#
_cell.length_a   1.000
_cell.length_b   1.000
_cell.length_c   1.000
_cell.angle_alpha   90.00
_cell.angle_beta   90.00
_cell.angle_gamma   90.00
#
_symmetry.space_group_name_H-M   'P 1'
#
loop_
_entity.id
_entity.type
_entity.pdbx_description
1 polymer ?
#
loop_
_entity_poly.entity_id
_entity_poly.type
_entity_poly.pdbx_seq_one_letter_code
_entity_poly.pdbx_strand_id
1 'polypeptide(L)'
;MDDSQTSSHDSVTHEFTLSPMETSSSDIILSATHDNDFVHISMQPLQNEIRSSCDICCVVDTSGSMSSSAEIQKDKKEHYGLSQLDLVKHALKTIISSLQDQDRLSLISFSNTATILLKLTAMDEAGKTKALDEVEKLRIDGSTNLWDGLRTGLELLAKEQDSIRSISALFLLTDGCPTEIPEGGHLEALEKLKKKINFTCTVNTFGFGYELDSKLLEDISILGNSGSYAFIPDGGFVGTIFVNAISTLLTTTATNVQLLIHGVHIEDSDYTHWYSTNKTEHGTLLDLGFIIYGQSKDLLMPCSHQLLNQCKFTVTYTNARNIKKTIEFHVSNNLQQANPNLIRRQKFRLQFVHSVRTALEHMRQTKNNIAEEKQQHEDALNQIEKLEKLMKSYSNETDEFLKDLFIDLAGQVKEAIGKVGWFKKWGVHFLPSLTRAHLLQFCNNFKDPGVQHYGKGFLFSQIRDEMDDIFCGLPAPKRTETGATIDMSVFHNASAGCFYGECSVRLMNGSSKLVKDVQPGDRLEPHGGMVKFVVKTICKNRKAKMVIVDNNLIITAWHPIRVNQQWIMPCSLVSSPNEISCEAVYNFTLDRGHTVLVNDVECVTLGHGFQEDVVRHAYYGSERVIKDLEKFNMQQNNEGIIEITEKMLQRKNKTGLVKGLQWQGILV
;
A
#
# COMPACT_ATOMS: atom_id res chain seq x y z
N MET A 1 77.91 -43.35 -20.36
CA MET A 1 78.45 -43.37 -18.98
C MET A 1 77.33 -42.87 -18.09
N ASP A 2 76.20 -43.58 -18.08
CA ASP A 2 75.95 -44.87 -17.40
C ASP A 2 75.81 -44.72 -15.88
N ASP A 3 74.58 -44.99 -15.46
CA ASP A 3 74.14 -45.81 -14.33
C ASP A 3 74.34 -45.36 -12.89
N SER A 4 73.20 -45.10 -12.21
CA SER A 4 72.55 -46.02 -11.23
C SER A 4 71.65 -45.21 -10.27
N GLN A 5 70.32 -45.20 -10.45
CA GLN A 5 69.33 -46.10 -9.83
C GLN A 5 69.36 -46.18 -8.30
N THR A 6 68.28 -45.67 -7.68
CA THR A 6 67.55 -46.38 -6.62
C THR A 6 66.05 -46.31 -6.90
N SER A 7 65.39 -47.45 -6.68
CA SER A 7 64.12 -47.88 -7.22
C SER A 7 62.92 -47.70 -6.28
N SER A 8 61.77 -47.66 -6.94
CA SER A 8 60.36 -47.70 -6.51
C SER A 8 59.94 -48.79 -5.51
N HIS A 9 58.89 -48.48 -4.72
CA HIS A 9 57.69 -49.32 -4.62
C HIS A 9 56.42 -48.50 -4.31
N ASP A 10 55.36 -48.81 -5.04
CA ASP A 10 54.05 -48.18 -5.14
C ASP A 10 53.15 -48.28 -3.90
N SER A 11 52.23 -47.32 -3.73
CA SER A 11 50.80 -47.65 -3.57
C SER A 11 49.88 -46.44 -3.84
N VAL A 12 49.15 -46.55 -4.96
CA VAL A 12 47.75 -46.15 -5.23
C VAL A 12 47.20 -44.90 -4.51
N THR A 13 46.93 -43.84 -5.27
CA THR A 13 45.87 -42.88 -4.95
C THR A 13 44.95 -42.72 -6.16
N HIS A 14 43.70 -43.19 -6.01
CA HIS A 14 42.63 -42.98 -6.97
C HIS A 14 42.30 -41.49 -7.07
N GLU A 15 42.23 -41.00 -8.32
CA GLU A 15 41.53 -39.77 -8.69
C GLU A 15 40.07 -39.84 -8.23
N PHE A 16 39.66 -38.89 -7.39
CA PHE A 16 38.29 -38.42 -7.33
C PHE A 16 38.30 -36.92 -7.61
N THR A 17 38.10 -36.57 -8.88
CA THR A 17 37.58 -35.25 -9.27
C THR A 17 36.19 -35.09 -8.65
N LEU A 18 36.12 -34.41 -7.50
CA LEU A 18 34.88 -33.84 -6.98
C LEU A 18 34.67 -32.50 -7.67
N SER A 19 33.65 -32.44 -8.53
CA SER A 19 33.04 -31.19 -8.98
C SER A 19 32.71 -30.32 -7.76
N PRO A 20 32.90 -28.99 -7.82
CA PRO A 20 32.51 -28.14 -6.72
C PRO A 20 30.98 -28.22 -6.57
N MET A 21 30.50 -28.84 -5.49
CA MET A 21 29.15 -28.57 -5.01
C MET A 21 29.10 -27.08 -4.67
N GLU A 22 28.36 -26.32 -5.48
CA GLU A 22 27.99 -24.94 -5.14
C GLU A 22 27.31 -24.94 -3.77
N THR A 23 28.05 -24.56 -2.73
CA THR A 23 27.46 -24.03 -1.51
C THR A 23 26.81 -22.70 -1.87
N SER A 24 25.57 -22.77 -2.37
CA SER A 24 24.86 -21.59 -2.89
C SER A 24 24.76 -20.53 -1.79
N SER A 25 25.33 -19.34 -2.04
CA SER A 25 25.12 -18.15 -1.21
C SER A 25 23.62 -17.95 -0.99
N SER A 26 23.17 -17.84 0.26
CA SER A 26 21.75 -17.63 0.58
C SER A 26 21.33 -16.20 0.20
N ASP A 27 20.18 -16.08 -0.50
CA ASP A 27 19.62 -14.78 -0.93
C ASP A 27 18.99 -13.98 0.25
N ILE A 28 18.92 -14.61 1.42
CA ILE A 28 18.42 -14.07 2.69
C ILE A 28 19.49 -14.30 3.76
N ILE A 29 19.75 -13.27 4.56
CA ILE A 29 20.60 -13.30 5.73
C ILE A 29 19.70 -13.42 6.97
N LEU A 30 19.87 -14.50 7.72
CA LEU A 30 19.16 -14.72 8.98
C LEU A 30 20.01 -14.18 10.14
N SER A 31 19.39 -13.38 11.00
CA SER A 31 20.01 -12.88 12.23
C SER A 31 19.05 -12.99 13.40
N ALA A 32 19.61 -13.09 14.59
CA ALA A 32 18.84 -13.08 15.83
C ALA A 32 19.51 -12.15 16.85
N THR A 33 18.66 -11.44 17.58
CA THR A 33 19.02 -10.56 18.70
C THR A 33 18.08 -10.83 19.86
N HIS A 34 18.43 -10.44 21.08
CA HIS A 34 17.60 -10.72 22.25
C HIS A 34 17.50 -9.54 23.21
N ASP A 35 16.44 -9.50 24.01
CA ASP A 35 16.41 -8.79 25.27
C ASP A 35 16.10 -9.76 26.42
N ASN A 36 15.75 -9.26 27.61
CA ASN A 36 15.49 -10.11 28.77
C ASN A 36 14.28 -11.05 28.60
N ASP A 37 13.32 -10.67 27.76
CA ASP A 37 12.01 -11.33 27.65
C ASP A 37 11.76 -11.91 26.24
N PHE A 38 12.48 -11.42 25.23
CA PHE A 38 12.19 -11.68 23.82
C PHE A 38 13.42 -12.01 22.98
N VAL A 39 13.14 -12.75 21.92
CA VAL A 39 14.04 -13.07 20.82
C VAL A 39 13.49 -12.43 19.57
N HIS A 40 14.30 -11.61 18.94
CA HIS A 40 13.99 -11.01 17.66
C HIS A 40 14.76 -11.71 16.56
N ILE A 41 14.03 -12.28 15.61
CA ILE A 41 14.56 -12.98 14.44
C ILE A 41 14.29 -12.10 13.22
N SER A 42 15.34 -11.76 12.49
CA SER A 42 15.25 -10.92 11.29
C SER A 42 15.75 -11.68 10.07
N MET A 43 14.89 -11.75 9.05
CA MET A 43 15.21 -12.32 7.74
C MET A 43 15.44 -11.17 6.78
N GLN A 44 16.71 -10.85 6.52
CA GLN A 44 17.10 -9.72 5.70
C GLN A 44 17.39 -10.19 4.27
N PRO A 45 16.56 -9.82 3.28
CA PRO A 45 16.87 -10.11 1.89
C PRO A 45 18.05 -9.23 1.43
N LEU A 46 18.82 -9.74 0.48
CA LEU A 46 19.78 -8.90 -0.24
C LEU A 46 19.07 -7.74 -0.92
N GLN A 47 19.76 -6.62 -1.12
CA GLN A 47 19.24 -5.58 -2.00
C GLN A 47 19.33 -6.05 -3.46
N ASN A 48 18.34 -5.67 -4.25
CA ASN A 48 18.34 -5.88 -5.69
C ASN A 48 17.76 -4.63 -6.36
N GLU A 49 18.30 -4.28 -7.51
CA GLU A 49 17.82 -3.17 -8.34
C GLU A 49 16.89 -3.68 -9.46
N ILE A 50 16.85 -4.99 -9.68
CA ILE A 50 16.05 -5.61 -10.73
C ILE A 50 14.86 -6.31 -10.09
N ARG A 51 13.67 -5.99 -10.59
CA ARG A 51 12.42 -6.64 -10.19
C ARG A 51 12.36 -8.10 -10.64
N SER A 52 11.58 -8.90 -9.94
CA SER A 52 11.23 -10.26 -10.34
C SER A 52 10.28 -10.24 -11.55
N SER A 53 10.41 -11.20 -12.46
CA SER A 53 9.36 -11.55 -13.43
C SER A 53 8.20 -12.25 -12.72
N CYS A 54 6.99 -12.10 -13.24
CA CYS A 54 5.82 -12.70 -12.63
C CYS A 54 4.82 -13.33 -13.62
N ASP A 55 4.09 -14.32 -13.11
CA ASP A 55 2.89 -14.87 -13.72
C ASP A 55 1.67 -14.48 -12.88
N ILE A 56 0.75 -13.72 -13.46
CA ILE A 56 -0.47 -13.25 -12.77
C ILE A 56 -1.70 -13.92 -13.40
N CYS A 57 -2.50 -14.60 -12.59
CA CYS A 57 -3.84 -15.02 -12.98
C CYS A 57 -4.88 -14.13 -12.32
N CYS A 58 -5.52 -13.25 -13.10
CA CYS A 58 -6.65 -12.46 -12.65
C CYS A 58 -7.95 -13.26 -12.80
N VAL A 59 -8.58 -13.58 -11.68
CA VAL A 59 -9.88 -14.27 -11.60
C VAL A 59 -10.92 -13.24 -11.17
N VAL A 60 -11.80 -12.88 -12.10
CA VAL A 60 -12.69 -11.73 -12.00
C VAL A 60 -14.12 -12.18 -11.86
N ASP A 61 -14.74 -11.74 -10.77
CA ASP A 61 -16.18 -11.87 -10.57
C ASP A 61 -16.91 -10.99 -11.58
N THR A 62 -17.86 -11.60 -12.27
CA THR A 62 -18.75 -10.93 -13.22
C THR A 62 -20.22 -11.10 -12.83
N SER A 63 -20.50 -11.55 -11.61
CA SER A 63 -21.85 -11.77 -11.10
C SER A 63 -22.71 -10.51 -11.07
N GLY A 64 -24.04 -10.70 -11.00
CA GLY A 64 -25.01 -9.61 -10.96
C GLY A 64 -24.72 -8.51 -9.93
N SER A 65 -24.15 -8.86 -8.77
CA SER A 65 -23.81 -7.90 -7.70
C SER A 65 -22.78 -6.86 -8.15
N MET A 66 -21.88 -7.22 -9.08
CA MET A 66 -20.83 -6.33 -9.60
C MET A 66 -21.38 -5.10 -10.35
N SER A 67 -22.70 -5.05 -10.58
CA SER A 67 -23.43 -3.87 -11.09
C SER A 67 -23.59 -2.77 -10.03
N SER A 68 -23.35 -3.09 -8.76
CA SER A 68 -23.53 -2.18 -7.62
C SER A 68 -22.69 -0.92 -7.78
N SER A 69 -23.26 0.20 -7.35
CA SER A 69 -22.62 1.51 -7.42
C SER A 69 -21.36 1.54 -6.56
N ALA A 70 -20.25 1.97 -7.16
CA ALA A 70 -18.95 2.10 -6.52
C ALA A 70 -18.72 3.54 -6.01
N GLU A 71 -19.70 4.05 -5.26
CA GLU A 71 -19.70 5.41 -4.72
C GLU A 71 -18.68 5.59 -3.57
N ILE A 72 -18.03 6.75 -3.54
CA ILE A 72 -17.15 7.16 -2.45
C ILE A 72 -18.02 7.57 -1.26
N GLN A 73 -17.81 6.94 -0.10
CA GLN A 73 -18.56 7.31 1.11
C GLN A 73 -18.00 8.62 1.69
N LYS A 74 -18.58 9.76 1.28
CA LYS A 74 -18.57 11.02 2.04
C LYS A 74 -20.00 11.57 2.14
N ASP A 75 -20.25 12.41 3.15
CA ASP A 75 -21.56 12.94 3.60
C ASP A 75 -22.42 13.69 2.55
N LYS A 76 -21.99 13.75 1.29
CA LYS A 76 -22.83 14.14 0.15
C LYS A 76 -22.65 13.13 -0.98
N LYS A 77 -23.71 12.35 -1.25
CA LYS A 77 -23.82 11.40 -2.37
C LYS A 77 -23.62 12.13 -3.70
N GLU A 78 -22.39 12.14 -4.21
CA GLU A 78 -22.13 12.42 -5.62
C GLU A 78 -22.13 11.08 -6.37
N HIS A 79 -23.12 10.89 -7.24
CA HIS A 79 -23.25 9.69 -8.07
C HIS A 79 -22.26 9.76 -9.25
N TYR A 80 -21.12 9.09 -9.12
CA TYR A 80 -20.13 9.00 -10.20
C TYR A 80 -20.55 8.05 -11.33
N GLY A 81 -21.59 7.23 -11.11
CA GLY A 81 -22.15 6.32 -12.12
C GLY A 81 -21.18 5.20 -12.53
N LEU A 82 -20.28 4.80 -11.62
CA LEU A 82 -19.35 3.69 -11.82
C LEU A 82 -19.86 2.46 -11.10
N SER A 83 -19.84 1.30 -11.77
CA SER A 83 -20.06 0.01 -11.13
C SER A 83 -18.77 -0.53 -10.50
N GLN A 84 -18.87 -1.51 -9.61
CA GLN A 84 -17.70 -2.22 -9.10
C GLN A 84 -16.94 -2.94 -10.23
N LEU A 85 -17.63 -3.46 -11.25
CA LEU A 85 -16.98 -4.01 -12.43
C LEU A 85 -16.13 -2.96 -13.19
N ASP A 86 -16.57 -1.69 -13.22
CA ASP A 86 -15.78 -0.62 -13.85
C ASP A 86 -14.50 -0.32 -13.07
N LEU A 87 -14.56 -0.37 -11.73
CA LEU A 87 -13.37 -0.29 -10.89
C LEU A 87 -12.42 -1.47 -11.13
N VAL A 88 -12.96 -2.69 -11.20
CA VAL A 88 -12.17 -3.89 -11.50
C VAL A 88 -11.51 -3.79 -12.87
N LYS A 89 -12.23 -3.38 -13.91
CA LYS A 89 -11.66 -3.15 -15.25
C LYS A 89 -10.52 -2.16 -15.22
N HIS A 90 -10.65 -1.08 -14.45
CA HIS A 90 -9.59 -0.08 -14.31
C HIS A 90 -8.38 -0.63 -13.56
N ALA A 91 -8.58 -1.43 -12.51
CA ALA A 91 -7.52 -2.15 -11.83
C ALA A 91 -6.78 -3.12 -12.78
N LEU A 92 -7.52 -3.90 -13.58
CA LEU A 92 -6.96 -4.83 -14.56
C LEU A 92 -6.13 -4.09 -15.62
N LYS A 93 -6.61 -2.95 -16.13
CA LYS A 93 -5.85 -2.11 -17.06
C LYS A 93 -4.55 -1.60 -16.44
N THR A 94 -4.57 -1.26 -15.15
CA THR A 94 -3.37 -0.84 -14.40
C THR A 94 -2.38 -1.99 -14.32
N ILE A 95 -2.84 -3.19 -13.94
CA ILE A 95 -2.03 -4.41 -13.94
C ILE A 95 -1.43 -4.64 -15.33
N ILE A 96 -2.24 -4.74 -16.38
CA ILE A 96 -1.75 -5.04 -17.74
C ILE A 96 -0.74 -3.99 -18.22
N SER A 97 -0.99 -2.71 -17.96
CA SER A 97 -0.09 -1.62 -18.40
C SER A 97 1.24 -1.63 -17.64
N SER A 98 1.24 -2.11 -16.39
CA SER A 98 2.44 -2.20 -15.55
C SER A 98 3.40 -3.34 -15.89
N LEU A 99 2.90 -4.42 -16.47
CA LEU A 99 3.69 -5.59 -16.78
C LEU A 99 4.63 -5.31 -17.96
N GLN A 100 5.72 -6.07 -18.06
CA GLN A 100 6.67 -5.99 -19.18
C GLN A 100 6.75 -7.34 -19.90
N ASP A 101 7.50 -7.40 -21.00
CA ASP A 101 7.60 -8.56 -21.90
C ASP A 101 7.98 -9.88 -21.20
N GLN A 102 8.73 -9.81 -20.08
CA GLN A 102 9.11 -10.99 -19.29
C GLN A 102 8.01 -11.50 -18.34
N ASP A 103 6.93 -10.75 -18.15
CA ASP A 103 5.81 -11.15 -17.32
C ASP A 103 4.72 -11.80 -18.16
N ARG A 104 3.90 -12.63 -17.52
CA ARG A 104 2.74 -13.25 -18.16
C ARG A 104 1.48 -12.99 -17.37
N LEU A 105 0.36 -12.82 -18.08
CA LEU A 105 -0.96 -12.64 -17.48
C LEU A 105 -1.97 -13.59 -18.11
N SER A 106 -2.84 -14.16 -17.28
CA SER A 106 -4.07 -14.84 -17.68
C SER A 106 -5.28 -14.13 -17.07
N LEU A 107 -6.40 -14.19 -17.77
CA LEU A 107 -7.66 -13.56 -17.37
C LEU A 107 -8.77 -14.60 -17.41
N ILE A 108 -9.45 -14.76 -16.27
CA ILE A 108 -10.59 -15.64 -16.09
C ILE A 108 -11.74 -14.79 -15.58
N SER A 109 -12.91 -14.90 -16.20
CA SER A 109 -14.16 -14.40 -15.63
C SER A 109 -14.93 -15.54 -14.99
N PHE A 110 -15.66 -15.28 -13.92
CA PHE A 110 -16.60 -16.25 -13.37
C PHE A 110 -17.95 -15.60 -13.06
N SER A 111 -19.00 -16.36 -13.33
CA SER A 111 -20.38 -16.09 -12.91
C SER A 111 -20.95 -17.41 -12.36
N ASN A 112 -21.87 -18.06 -13.05
CA ASN A 112 -22.28 -19.45 -12.79
C ASN A 112 -21.15 -20.45 -13.03
N THR A 113 -20.26 -20.15 -13.98
CA THR A 113 -19.11 -20.97 -14.35
C THR A 113 -17.91 -20.08 -14.64
N ALA A 114 -16.71 -20.65 -14.55
CA ALA A 114 -15.48 -19.98 -14.90
C ALA A 114 -15.16 -20.12 -16.39
N THR A 115 -14.77 -19.02 -17.03
CA THR A 115 -14.35 -18.96 -18.43
C THR A 115 -12.96 -18.34 -18.53
N ILE A 116 -12.03 -19.05 -19.17
CA ILE A 116 -10.70 -18.52 -19.48
C ILE A 116 -10.82 -17.60 -20.70
N LEU A 117 -10.73 -16.29 -20.47
CA LEU A 117 -10.77 -15.27 -21.53
C LEU A 117 -9.40 -15.10 -22.18
N LEU A 118 -8.34 -15.17 -21.37
CA LEU A 118 -6.96 -15.12 -21.82
C LEU A 118 -6.15 -16.20 -21.11
N LYS A 119 -5.53 -17.10 -21.88
CA LYS A 119 -4.53 -18.04 -21.36
C LYS A 119 -3.28 -17.28 -20.92
N LEU A 120 -2.37 -17.93 -20.18
CA LEU A 120 -1.13 -17.29 -19.73
C LEU A 120 -0.33 -16.77 -20.93
N THR A 121 -0.28 -15.45 -21.07
CA THR A 121 0.24 -14.75 -22.26
C THR A 121 1.32 -13.76 -21.84
N ALA A 122 2.45 -13.70 -22.57
CA ALA A 122 3.50 -12.71 -22.33
C ALA A 122 2.97 -11.29 -22.53
N MET A 123 3.33 -10.36 -21.65
CA MET A 123 2.85 -8.97 -21.67
C MET A 123 3.74 -8.06 -22.53
N ASP A 124 4.11 -8.56 -23.71
CA ASP A 124 4.59 -7.71 -24.80
C ASP A 124 3.45 -6.84 -25.36
N GLU A 125 3.76 -5.93 -26.29
CA GLU A 125 2.75 -5.02 -26.89
C GLU A 125 1.51 -5.75 -27.45
N ALA A 126 1.71 -6.92 -28.07
CA ALA A 126 0.62 -7.71 -28.64
C ALA A 126 -0.20 -8.41 -27.55
N GLY A 127 0.45 -8.94 -26.52
CA GLY A 127 -0.18 -9.56 -25.36
C GLY A 127 -0.97 -8.55 -24.53
N LYS A 128 -0.42 -7.36 -24.28
CA LYS A 128 -1.12 -6.25 -23.62
C LYS A 128 -2.36 -5.84 -24.39
N THR A 129 -2.26 -5.67 -25.71
CA THR A 129 -3.41 -5.33 -26.56
C THR A 129 -4.51 -6.39 -26.44
N LYS A 130 -4.17 -7.67 -26.56
CA LYS A 130 -5.14 -8.78 -26.37
C LYS A 130 -5.78 -8.78 -24.99
N ALA A 131 -4.97 -8.59 -23.93
CA ALA A 131 -5.48 -8.56 -22.57
C ALA A 131 -6.45 -7.39 -22.34
N LEU A 132 -6.12 -6.19 -22.86
CA LEU A 132 -7.00 -5.02 -22.79
C LEU A 132 -8.32 -5.26 -23.53
N ASP A 133 -8.29 -5.89 -24.71
CA ASP A 133 -9.49 -6.24 -25.47
C ASP A 133 -10.39 -7.22 -24.69
N GLU A 134 -9.83 -8.22 -24.00
CA GLU A 134 -10.60 -9.13 -23.16
C GLU A 134 -11.20 -8.44 -21.93
N VAL A 135 -10.47 -7.50 -21.31
CA VAL A 135 -11.00 -6.67 -20.20
C VAL A 135 -12.21 -5.85 -20.67
N GLU A 136 -12.17 -5.29 -21.88
CA GLU A 136 -13.30 -4.56 -22.46
C GLU A 136 -14.52 -5.45 -22.78
N LYS A 137 -14.34 -6.77 -22.87
CA LYS A 137 -15.44 -7.74 -23.10
C LYS A 137 -16.11 -8.21 -21.81
N LEU A 138 -15.53 -7.98 -20.64
CA LEU A 138 -16.16 -8.35 -19.36
C LEU A 138 -17.55 -7.70 -19.24
N ARG A 139 -18.57 -8.53 -19.03
CA ARG A 139 -19.97 -8.13 -18.84
C ARG A 139 -20.52 -8.82 -17.61
N ILE A 140 -21.50 -8.18 -17.01
CA ILE A 140 -22.21 -8.72 -15.87
C ILE A 140 -23.08 -9.89 -16.33
N ASP A 141 -23.02 -10.99 -15.60
CA ASP A 141 -23.74 -12.21 -15.91
C ASP A 141 -23.96 -13.04 -14.64
N GLY A 142 -25.08 -13.76 -14.57
CA GLY A 142 -25.23 -14.90 -13.68
C GLY A 142 -25.08 -14.67 -12.17
N SER A 143 -24.75 -15.78 -11.49
CA SER A 143 -24.53 -15.87 -10.05
C SER A 143 -23.03 -15.82 -9.69
N THR A 144 -22.66 -16.13 -8.44
CA THR A 144 -21.29 -16.00 -7.90
C THR A 144 -20.70 -17.38 -7.56
N ASN A 145 -20.22 -18.12 -8.56
CA ASN A 145 -19.52 -19.40 -8.38
C ASN A 145 -18.02 -19.19 -8.16
N LEU A 146 -17.69 -18.66 -6.98
CA LEU A 146 -16.31 -18.34 -6.58
C LEU A 146 -15.38 -19.55 -6.66
N TRP A 147 -15.86 -20.73 -6.26
CA TRP A 147 -15.06 -21.96 -6.28
C TRP A 147 -14.60 -22.33 -7.69
N ASP A 148 -15.49 -22.27 -8.68
CA ASP A 148 -15.12 -22.64 -10.06
C ASP A 148 -14.07 -21.67 -10.64
N GLY A 149 -14.20 -20.37 -10.35
CA GLY A 149 -13.21 -19.35 -10.70
C GLY A 149 -11.84 -19.63 -10.07
N LEU A 150 -11.83 -19.82 -8.74
CA LEU A 150 -10.61 -20.09 -7.98
C LEU A 150 -9.92 -21.37 -8.45
N ARG A 151 -10.66 -22.48 -8.57
CA ARG A 151 -10.14 -23.76 -9.04
C ARG A 151 -9.53 -23.64 -10.43
N THR A 152 -10.23 -23.01 -11.36
CA THR A 152 -9.78 -22.86 -12.75
C THR A 152 -8.49 -22.04 -12.83
N GLY A 153 -8.36 -20.96 -12.06
CA GLY A 153 -7.13 -20.16 -12.01
C GLY A 153 -5.94 -20.92 -11.42
N LEU A 154 -6.16 -21.67 -10.33
CA LEU A 154 -5.11 -22.48 -9.71
C LEU A 154 -4.65 -23.62 -10.63
N GLU A 155 -5.58 -24.33 -11.27
CA GLU A 155 -5.26 -25.40 -12.23
C GLU A 155 -4.54 -24.85 -13.47
N LEU A 156 -4.91 -23.66 -13.96
CA LEU A 156 -4.23 -22.99 -15.08
C LEU A 156 -2.78 -22.66 -14.71
N LEU A 157 -2.55 -21.99 -13.58
CA LEU A 157 -1.20 -21.63 -13.15
C LEU A 157 -0.34 -22.85 -12.86
N ALA A 158 -0.89 -23.88 -12.22
CA ALA A 158 -0.14 -25.11 -11.92
C ALA A 158 0.25 -25.88 -13.20
N LYS A 159 -0.59 -25.85 -14.23
CA LYS A 159 -0.33 -26.52 -15.52
C LYS A 159 0.70 -25.78 -16.37
N GLU A 160 0.64 -24.45 -16.38
CA GLU A 160 1.50 -23.57 -17.18
C GLU A 160 2.77 -23.15 -16.41
N GLN A 161 3.02 -23.77 -15.25
CA GLN A 161 4.22 -23.59 -14.46
C GLN A 161 5.42 -24.21 -15.19
N ASP A 162 5.96 -23.47 -16.14
CA ASP A 162 7.23 -23.79 -16.78
C ASP A 162 8.38 -23.69 -15.77
N SER A 163 9.47 -24.41 -16.04
CA SER A 163 10.73 -24.32 -15.30
C SER A 163 11.42 -22.93 -15.37
N ILE A 164 10.77 -21.95 -16.01
CA ILE A 164 11.26 -20.59 -16.20
C ILE A 164 10.69 -19.68 -15.10
N ARG A 165 11.54 -19.45 -14.09
CA ARG A 165 11.76 -18.19 -13.35
C ARG A 165 10.63 -17.14 -13.37
N SER A 166 9.56 -17.35 -12.60
CA SER A 166 8.60 -16.27 -12.30
C SER A 166 7.96 -16.47 -10.93
N ILE A 167 7.76 -15.37 -10.20
CA ILE A 167 6.86 -15.36 -9.04
C ILE A 167 5.43 -15.52 -9.56
N SER A 168 4.67 -16.48 -9.05
CA SER A 168 3.30 -16.73 -9.51
C SER A 168 2.27 -16.26 -8.47
N ALA A 169 1.25 -15.53 -8.92
CA ALA A 169 0.16 -15.07 -8.07
C ALA A 169 -1.21 -15.17 -8.75
N LEU A 170 -2.22 -15.57 -7.98
CA LEU A 170 -3.63 -15.50 -8.35
C LEU A 170 -4.25 -14.29 -7.67
N PHE A 171 -4.86 -13.39 -8.43
CA PHE A 171 -5.64 -12.27 -7.91
C PHE A 171 -7.12 -12.60 -8.10
N LEU A 172 -7.84 -12.79 -6.99
CA LEU A 172 -9.27 -13.03 -6.97
C LEU A 172 -9.99 -11.71 -6.68
N LEU A 173 -10.74 -11.18 -7.64
CA LEU A 173 -11.43 -9.89 -7.57
C LEU A 173 -12.94 -10.17 -7.51
N THR A 174 -13.59 -9.87 -6.37
CA THR A 174 -15.02 -10.17 -6.15
C THR A 174 -15.66 -9.14 -5.24
N ASP A 175 -16.95 -8.89 -5.41
CA ASP A 175 -17.76 -8.02 -4.57
C ASP A 175 -18.74 -8.77 -3.67
N GLY A 176 -18.80 -10.11 -3.78
CA GLY A 176 -19.95 -10.90 -3.36
C GLY A 176 -19.64 -12.07 -2.42
N CYS A 177 -20.70 -12.56 -1.78
CA CYS A 177 -20.76 -13.85 -1.08
C CYS A 177 -21.04 -14.98 -2.10
N PRO A 178 -20.27 -16.08 -2.11
CA PRO A 178 -20.49 -17.18 -3.04
C PRO A 178 -21.90 -17.76 -2.95
N THR A 179 -22.56 -17.89 -4.09
CA THR A 179 -23.91 -18.50 -4.18
C THR A 179 -23.85 -20.01 -4.32
N GLU A 180 -22.71 -20.54 -4.76
CA GLU A 180 -22.44 -21.97 -4.90
C GLU A 180 -21.34 -22.38 -3.94
N ILE A 181 -21.59 -23.42 -3.15
CA ILE A 181 -20.66 -23.91 -2.13
C ILE A 181 -20.29 -25.35 -2.52
N PRO A 182 -18.99 -25.66 -2.73
CA PRO A 182 -18.58 -27.03 -3.03
C PRO A 182 -18.82 -27.96 -1.83
N GLU A 183 -18.84 -29.27 -2.09
CA GLU A 183 -18.97 -30.27 -1.02
C GLU A 183 -17.83 -30.14 0.00
N GLY A 184 -18.18 -30.00 1.29
CA GLY A 184 -17.23 -29.72 2.38
C GLY A 184 -16.88 -28.23 2.56
N GLY A 185 -17.39 -27.34 1.69
CA GLY A 185 -17.11 -25.92 1.72
C GLY A 185 -15.82 -25.52 0.99
N HIS A 186 -15.67 -24.22 0.74
CA HIS A 186 -14.58 -23.66 -0.07
C HIS A 186 -13.18 -24.00 0.47
N LEU A 187 -13.00 -23.97 1.79
CA LEU A 187 -11.70 -24.20 2.43
C LEU A 187 -11.27 -25.67 2.32
N GLU A 188 -12.17 -26.62 2.60
CA GLU A 188 -11.86 -28.05 2.46
C GLU A 188 -11.59 -28.42 1.00
N ALA A 189 -12.37 -27.85 0.06
CA ALA A 189 -12.15 -28.03 -1.36
C ALA A 189 -10.77 -27.49 -1.81
N LEU A 190 -10.37 -26.31 -1.32
CA LEU A 190 -9.07 -25.71 -1.60
C LEU A 190 -7.92 -26.55 -1.02
N GLU A 191 -8.07 -27.10 0.20
CA GLU A 191 -7.08 -28.02 0.78
C GLU A 191 -6.90 -29.29 -0.06
N LYS A 192 -8.02 -29.90 -0.49
CA LYS A 192 -8.00 -31.08 -1.37
C LYS A 192 -7.31 -30.76 -2.70
N LEU A 193 -7.62 -29.61 -3.31
CA LEU A 193 -6.99 -29.18 -4.55
C LEU A 193 -5.49 -28.93 -4.35
N LYS A 194 -5.10 -28.23 -3.28
CA LYS A 194 -3.69 -27.98 -2.95
C LYS A 194 -2.89 -29.28 -2.82
N LYS A 195 -3.45 -30.30 -2.16
CA LYS A 195 -2.83 -31.65 -2.08
C LYS A 195 -2.74 -32.35 -3.43
N LYS A 196 -3.71 -32.13 -4.32
CA LYS A 196 -3.79 -32.77 -5.64
C LYS A 196 -2.81 -32.17 -6.66
N ILE A 197 -2.72 -30.84 -6.75
CA ILE A 197 -1.93 -30.17 -7.80
C ILE A 197 -0.64 -29.52 -7.27
N ASN A 198 -0.48 -29.41 -5.95
CA ASN A 198 0.69 -28.81 -5.28
C ASN A 198 1.10 -27.45 -5.88
N PHE A 199 0.12 -26.56 -6.10
CA PHE A 199 0.39 -25.25 -6.66
C PHE A 199 1.26 -24.41 -5.72
N THR A 200 2.16 -23.62 -6.30
CA THR A 200 3.10 -22.78 -5.56
C THR A 200 2.77 -21.29 -5.63
N CYS A 201 1.77 -20.91 -6.44
CA CYS A 201 1.33 -19.53 -6.55
C CYS A 201 0.71 -19.02 -5.24
N THR A 202 0.86 -17.73 -4.98
CA THR A 202 0.20 -17.04 -3.85
C THR A 202 -1.19 -16.56 -4.27
N VAL A 203 -2.21 -16.81 -3.45
CA VAL A 203 -3.59 -16.35 -3.68
C VAL A 203 -3.84 -15.06 -2.92
N ASN A 204 -4.12 -13.98 -3.65
CA ASN A 204 -4.49 -12.69 -3.09
C ASN A 204 -5.96 -12.41 -3.41
N THR A 205 -6.73 -11.99 -2.40
CA THR A 205 -8.16 -11.74 -2.52
C THR A 205 -8.45 -10.24 -2.36
N PHE A 206 -9.24 -9.69 -3.28
CA PHE A 206 -9.63 -8.28 -3.33
C PHE A 206 -11.15 -8.19 -3.27
N GLY A 207 -11.67 -7.77 -2.12
CA GLY A 207 -13.09 -7.64 -1.86
C GLY A 207 -13.58 -6.21 -2.16
N PHE A 208 -14.50 -6.06 -3.10
CA PHE A 208 -15.07 -4.77 -3.50
C PHE A 208 -16.42 -4.50 -2.82
N GLY A 209 -16.67 -3.27 -2.40
CA GLY A 209 -17.95 -2.89 -1.78
C GLY A 209 -18.14 -3.48 -0.39
N TYR A 210 -19.36 -3.83 -0.02
CA TYR A 210 -19.72 -4.18 1.38
C TYR A 210 -20.50 -5.49 1.51
N GLU A 211 -20.86 -6.13 0.40
CA GLU A 211 -21.63 -7.39 0.40
C GLU A 211 -20.67 -8.60 0.30
N LEU A 212 -19.69 -8.64 1.20
CA LEU A 212 -18.55 -9.57 1.13
C LEU A 212 -18.52 -10.55 2.29
N ASP A 213 -18.23 -11.82 2.00
CA ASP A 213 -17.72 -12.75 3.01
C ASP A 213 -16.20 -12.54 3.18
N SER A 214 -15.82 -11.44 3.85
CA SER A 214 -14.40 -11.12 4.08
C SER A 214 -13.67 -12.17 4.90
N LYS A 215 -14.38 -12.93 5.75
CA LYS A 215 -13.75 -14.01 6.50
C LYS A 215 -13.33 -15.12 5.53
N LEU A 216 -14.23 -15.53 4.64
CA LEU A 216 -13.92 -16.52 3.62
C LEU A 216 -12.78 -16.05 2.69
N LEU A 217 -12.81 -14.80 2.23
CA LEU A 217 -11.75 -14.24 1.37
C LEU A 217 -10.39 -14.20 2.08
N GLU A 218 -10.37 -13.85 3.37
CA GLU A 218 -9.16 -13.92 4.19
C GLU A 218 -8.66 -15.37 4.32
N ASP A 219 -9.53 -16.30 4.71
CA ASP A 219 -9.18 -17.71 4.89
C ASP A 219 -8.66 -18.36 3.58
N ILE A 220 -9.26 -18.03 2.44
CA ILE A 220 -8.78 -18.45 1.10
C ILE A 220 -7.36 -17.93 0.86
N SER A 221 -7.08 -16.66 1.15
CA SER A 221 -5.75 -16.08 0.95
C SER A 221 -4.69 -16.73 1.85
N ILE A 222 -5.06 -17.06 3.10
CA ILE A 222 -4.17 -17.74 4.05
C ILE A 222 -3.85 -19.16 3.56
N LEU A 223 -4.87 -19.93 3.19
CA LEU A 223 -4.71 -21.30 2.73
C LEU A 223 -4.00 -21.39 1.35
N GLY A 224 -4.25 -20.40 0.50
CA GLY A 224 -3.61 -20.20 -0.79
C GLY A 224 -2.18 -19.63 -0.69
N ASN A 225 -1.34 -20.29 0.11
CA ASN A 225 0.08 -19.97 0.29
C ASN A 225 0.33 -18.59 0.94
N SER A 226 -0.40 -18.32 2.01
CA SER A 226 -0.21 -17.15 2.88
C SER A 226 -0.21 -15.80 2.15
N GLY A 227 -1.11 -15.67 1.18
CA GLY A 227 -1.36 -14.41 0.50
C GLY A 227 -2.11 -13.40 1.34
N SER A 228 -2.48 -12.31 0.67
CA SER A 228 -3.10 -11.13 1.29
C SER A 228 -4.60 -11.03 1.00
N TYR A 229 -5.31 -10.37 1.91
CA TYR A 229 -6.69 -9.92 1.71
C TYR A 229 -6.74 -8.39 1.75
N ALA A 230 -7.30 -7.80 0.71
CA ALA A 230 -7.49 -6.36 0.58
C ALA A 230 -8.98 -6.01 0.48
N PHE A 231 -9.41 -5.05 1.29
CA PHE A 231 -10.76 -4.52 1.29
C PHE A 231 -10.82 -3.19 0.52
N ILE A 232 -11.71 -3.09 -0.46
CA ILE A 232 -11.86 -1.94 -1.37
C ILE A 232 -13.30 -1.38 -1.20
N PRO A 233 -13.52 -0.44 -0.27
CA PRO A 233 -14.85 0.10 -0.02
C PRO A 233 -15.40 0.93 -1.19
N ASP A 234 -14.50 1.63 -1.90
CA ASP A 234 -14.86 2.56 -2.97
C ASP A 234 -13.71 2.80 -3.96
N GLY A 235 -13.99 3.56 -5.03
CA GLY A 235 -13.04 3.90 -6.08
C GLY A 235 -11.78 4.61 -5.60
N GLY A 236 -11.83 5.30 -4.45
CA GLY A 236 -10.69 5.99 -3.85
C GLY A 236 -9.66 5.05 -3.23
N PHE A 237 -9.94 3.75 -3.12
CA PHE A 237 -9.00 2.74 -2.63
C PHE A 237 -8.36 1.90 -3.74
N VAL A 238 -8.91 1.92 -4.96
CA VAL A 238 -8.46 1.07 -6.07
C VAL A 238 -7.01 1.35 -6.42
N GLY A 239 -6.66 2.61 -6.67
CA GLY A 239 -5.30 2.99 -7.06
C GLY A 239 -4.29 2.57 -6.00
N THR A 240 -4.52 2.96 -4.76
CA THR A 240 -3.59 2.65 -3.67
C THR A 240 -3.41 1.14 -3.43
N ILE A 241 -4.47 0.34 -3.48
CA ILE A 241 -4.37 -1.09 -3.22
C ILE A 241 -3.65 -1.82 -4.37
N PHE A 242 -4.02 -1.57 -5.62
CA PHE A 242 -3.42 -2.28 -6.75
C PHE A 242 -1.98 -1.83 -7.05
N VAL A 243 -1.67 -0.53 -6.88
CA VAL A 243 -0.29 -0.02 -6.97
C VAL A 243 0.61 -0.77 -5.98
N ASN A 244 0.17 -0.90 -4.72
CA ASN A 244 0.96 -1.60 -3.71
C ASN A 244 1.00 -3.13 -3.92
N ALA A 245 -0.09 -3.75 -4.34
CA ALA A 245 -0.15 -5.19 -4.60
C ALA A 245 0.81 -5.62 -5.72
N ILE A 246 0.81 -4.90 -6.84
CA ILE A 246 1.72 -5.16 -7.96
C ILE A 246 3.16 -4.87 -7.53
N SER A 247 3.41 -3.76 -6.86
CA SER A 247 4.76 -3.41 -6.38
C SER A 247 5.33 -4.47 -5.45
N THR A 248 4.49 -5.01 -4.56
CA THR A 248 4.86 -6.13 -3.68
C THR A 248 5.21 -7.37 -4.49
N LEU A 249 4.38 -7.75 -5.46
CA LEU A 249 4.61 -8.92 -6.30
C LEU A 249 5.93 -8.80 -7.08
N LEU A 250 6.15 -7.67 -7.75
CA LEU A 250 7.33 -7.43 -8.57
C LEU A 250 8.62 -7.30 -7.76
N THR A 251 8.54 -6.98 -6.47
CA THR A 251 9.69 -6.93 -5.57
C THR A 251 9.85 -8.17 -4.71
N THR A 252 8.98 -9.17 -4.84
CA THR A 252 9.06 -10.40 -4.04
C THR A 252 10.32 -11.19 -4.41
N THR A 253 11.15 -11.48 -3.42
CA THR A 253 12.37 -12.29 -3.56
C THR A 253 12.20 -13.71 -3.02
N ALA A 254 11.27 -13.92 -2.10
CA ALA A 254 10.98 -15.21 -1.52
C ALA A 254 9.50 -15.35 -1.20
N THR A 255 8.93 -16.51 -1.54
CA THR A 255 7.57 -16.94 -1.23
C THR A 255 7.60 -18.20 -0.37
N ASN A 256 6.45 -18.58 0.22
CA ASN A 256 6.33 -19.76 1.08
C ASN A 256 7.38 -19.79 2.19
N VAL A 257 7.64 -18.63 2.80
CA VAL A 257 8.64 -18.46 3.85
C VAL A 257 8.09 -19.08 5.13
N GLN A 258 8.71 -20.18 5.56
CA GLN A 258 8.34 -20.92 6.73
C GLN A 258 9.50 -20.93 7.73
N LEU A 259 9.20 -20.65 9.00
CA LEU A 259 10.14 -20.72 10.10
C LEU A 259 9.79 -21.91 11.00
N LEU A 260 10.67 -22.91 11.05
CA LEU A 260 10.61 -23.96 12.04
C LEU A 260 11.46 -23.56 13.25
N ILE A 261 10.83 -23.51 14.40
CA ILE A 261 11.46 -23.29 15.70
C ILE A 261 11.59 -24.65 16.37
N HIS A 262 12.82 -25.12 16.51
CA HIS A 262 13.08 -26.45 17.04
C HIS A 262 12.93 -26.48 18.57
N GLY A 263 12.27 -27.53 19.08
CA GLY A 263 12.17 -27.79 20.52
C GLY A 263 11.30 -26.82 21.32
N VAL A 264 10.66 -25.84 20.67
CA VAL A 264 9.71 -24.91 21.29
C VAL A 264 8.33 -25.12 20.69
N HIS A 265 7.35 -25.34 21.56
CA HIS A 265 5.94 -25.29 21.21
C HIS A 265 5.36 -23.96 21.69
N ILE A 266 5.17 -23.04 20.76
CA ILE A 266 4.51 -21.75 21.02
C ILE A 266 3.10 -22.03 21.58
N GLU A 267 2.78 -21.39 22.71
CA GLU A 267 1.45 -21.45 23.33
C GLU A 267 0.50 -20.40 22.73
N ASP A 268 -0.81 -20.60 22.87
CA ASP A 268 -1.83 -19.69 22.31
C ASP A 268 -1.79 -18.28 22.94
N SER A 269 -1.10 -18.11 24.07
CA SER A 269 -0.90 -16.83 24.75
C SER A 269 0.18 -15.95 24.08
N ASP A 270 0.98 -16.52 23.18
CA ASP A 270 2.01 -15.78 22.44
C ASP A 270 1.38 -15.09 21.22
N TYR A 271 1.70 -13.81 20.99
CA TYR A 271 1.16 -13.02 19.87
C TYR A 271 1.43 -13.62 18.47
N THR A 272 2.25 -14.67 18.39
CA THR A 272 2.61 -15.41 17.18
C THR A 272 1.56 -16.45 16.75
N HIS A 273 0.53 -16.75 17.54
CA HIS A 273 -0.54 -17.68 17.12
C HIS A 273 -1.40 -17.15 15.95
N TRP A 274 -1.34 -15.85 15.66
CA TRP A 274 -2.04 -15.26 14.52
C TRP A 274 -1.40 -15.56 13.16
N TYR A 275 -0.17 -16.09 13.15
CA TYR A 275 0.40 -16.71 11.95
C TYR A 275 -0.22 -18.10 11.77
N SER A 276 -0.23 -18.63 10.55
CA SER A 276 -0.59 -20.04 10.36
C SER A 276 0.49 -20.89 11.03
N THR A 277 0.11 -21.65 12.06
CA THR A 277 1.03 -22.46 12.85
C THR A 277 0.71 -23.94 12.71
N ASN A 278 1.74 -24.77 12.60
CA ASN A 278 1.62 -26.23 12.65
C ASN A 278 2.59 -26.77 13.70
N LYS A 279 2.05 -27.48 14.70
CA LYS A 279 2.88 -28.22 15.66
C LYS A 279 3.40 -29.48 14.98
N THR A 280 4.72 -29.63 14.96
CA THR A 280 5.43 -30.78 14.39
C THR A 280 6.13 -31.55 15.51
N GLU A 281 6.58 -32.78 15.23
CA GLU A 281 7.42 -33.55 16.16
C GLU A 281 8.72 -32.83 16.54
N HIS A 282 9.17 -31.88 15.72
CA HIS A 282 10.43 -31.16 15.88
C HIS A 282 10.27 -29.76 16.50
N GLY A 283 9.03 -29.28 16.70
CA GLY A 283 8.73 -27.96 17.24
C GLY A 283 7.61 -27.24 16.48
N THR A 284 7.53 -25.91 16.55
CA THR A 284 6.48 -25.12 15.88
C THR A 284 6.95 -24.60 14.52
N LEU A 285 6.18 -24.92 13.47
CA LEU A 285 6.33 -24.35 12.13
C LEU A 285 5.39 -23.15 11.97
N LEU A 286 5.94 -21.99 11.62
CA LEU A 286 5.23 -20.75 11.33
C LEU A 286 5.28 -20.46 9.83
N ASP A 287 4.13 -20.20 9.21
CA ASP A 287 4.07 -19.63 7.87
C ASP A 287 4.09 -18.09 7.94
N LEU A 288 5.11 -17.50 7.34
CA LEU A 288 5.38 -16.08 7.32
C LEU A 288 5.02 -15.43 5.97
N GLY A 289 4.58 -16.21 4.97
CA GLY A 289 4.20 -15.71 3.65
C GLY A 289 5.41 -15.39 2.77
N PHE A 290 5.62 -14.11 2.44
CA PHE A 290 6.64 -13.67 1.49
C PHE A 290 7.58 -12.59 2.07
N ILE A 291 8.68 -12.36 1.35
CA ILE A 291 9.70 -11.33 1.60
C ILE A 291 9.96 -10.56 0.30
N ILE A 292 10.04 -9.23 0.39
CA ILE A 292 10.36 -8.34 -0.72
C ILE A 292 11.77 -7.76 -0.59
N TYR A 293 12.41 -7.40 -1.70
CA TYR A 293 13.74 -6.79 -1.70
C TYR A 293 13.80 -5.51 -0.85
N GLY A 294 14.88 -5.38 -0.09
CA GLY A 294 15.15 -4.20 0.73
C GLY A 294 14.28 -4.04 1.98
N GLN A 295 13.50 -5.06 2.36
CA GLN A 295 12.73 -5.07 3.60
C GLN A 295 12.93 -6.37 4.39
N SER A 296 13.32 -6.26 5.66
CA SER A 296 13.37 -7.40 6.56
C SER A 296 11.99 -7.97 6.85
N LYS A 297 11.96 -9.28 7.12
CA LYS A 297 10.84 -9.92 7.81
C LYS A 297 11.24 -10.16 9.25
N ASP A 298 10.56 -9.49 10.17
CA ASP A 298 10.91 -9.51 11.57
C ASP A 298 9.88 -10.30 12.38
N LEU A 299 10.36 -11.20 13.23
CA LEU A 299 9.54 -11.97 14.17
C LEU A 299 10.04 -11.71 15.58
N LEU A 300 9.11 -11.53 16.51
CA LEU A 300 9.39 -11.41 17.93
C LEU A 300 8.76 -12.59 18.66
N MET A 301 9.58 -13.34 19.38
CA MET A 301 9.18 -14.51 20.15
C MET A 301 9.44 -14.26 21.64
N PRO A 302 8.48 -14.55 22.52
CA PRO A 302 8.75 -14.65 23.95
C PRO A 302 9.70 -15.82 24.21
N CYS A 303 10.81 -15.58 24.92
CA CYS A 303 11.70 -16.67 25.31
C CYS A 303 12.54 -16.24 26.51
N SER A 304 12.64 -17.10 27.53
CA SER A 304 13.61 -16.88 28.59
C SER A 304 15.03 -17.12 28.07
N HIS A 305 15.99 -16.34 28.56
CA HIS A 305 17.40 -16.42 28.14
C HIS A 305 18.01 -17.85 28.28
N GLN A 306 17.46 -18.71 29.13
CA GLN A 306 17.93 -20.08 29.31
C GLN A 306 17.48 -21.04 28.19
N LEU A 307 16.30 -20.83 27.60
CA LEU A 307 15.77 -21.65 26.49
C LEU A 307 16.43 -21.28 25.15
N LEU A 308 16.88 -20.03 25.02
CA LEU A 308 17.52 -19.48 23.83
C LEU A 308 18.74 -20.27 23.34
N ASN A 309 19.62 -20.69 24.24
CA ASN A 309 20.88 -21.36 23.90
C ASN A 309 20.68 -22.78 23.33
N GLN A 310 19.44 -23.30 23.34
CA GLN A 310 19.07 -24.60 22.79
C GLN A 310 18.21 -24.47 21.54
N CYS A 311 17.80 -23.26 21.17
CA CYS A 311 16.92 -23.02 20.02
C CYS A 311 17.70 -23.10 18.71
N LYS A 312 17.26 -24.02 17.85
CA LYS A 312 17.63 -24.05 16.43
C LYS A 312 16.46 -23.45 15.63
N PHE A 313 16.79 -22.65 14.63
CA PHE A 313 15.82 -22.12 13.68
C PHE A 313 16.13 -22.63 12.28
N THR A 314 15.10 -23.09 11.56
CA THR A 314 15.22 -23.46 10.15
C THR A 314 14.24 -22.63 9.35
N VAL A 315 14.75 -21.81 8.43
CA VAL A 315 13.93 -21.05 7.48
C VAL A 315 13.93 -21.77 6.14
N THR A 316 12.74 -22.15 5.66
CA THR A 316 12.54 -22.72 4.33
C THR A 316 11.74 -21.74 3.49
N TYR A 317 12.14 -21.53 2.23
CA TYR A 317 11.43 -20.63 1.32
C TYR A 317 11.62 -21.03 -0.13
N THR A 318 10.83 -20.46 -1.03
CA THR A 318 11.02 -20.55 -2.48
C THR A 318 11.52 -19.21 -2.98
N ASN A 319 12.69 -19.15 -3.59
CA ASN A 319 13.24 -17.87 -4.07
C ASN A 319 12.58 -17.43 -5.39
N ALA A 320 12.91 -16.23 -5.88
CA ALA A 320 12.37 -15.67 -7.12
C ALA A 320 12.63 -16.51 -8.38
N ARG A 321 13.53 -17.51 -8.32
CA ARG A 321 13.78 -18.46 -9.41
C ARG A 321 12.97 -19.76 -9.26
N ASN A 322 11.99 -19.77 -8.35
CA ASN A 322 11.18 -20.93 -7.98
C ASN A 322 12.02 -22.10 -7.41
N ILE A 323 13.16 -21.80 -6.78
CA ILE A 323 14.04 -22.79 -6.17
C ILE A 323 13.80 -22.80 -4.67
N LYS A 324 13.49 -23.98 -4.12
CA LYS A 324 13.38 -24.19 -2.68
C LYS A 324 14.76 -24.05 -2.02
N LYS A 325 14.85 -23.21 -1.00
CA LYS A 325 16.04 -22.94 -0.20
C LYS A 325 15.76 -23.20 1.27
N THR A 326 16.79 -23.61 2.00
CA THR A 326 16.74 -23.83 3.44
C THR A 326 17.96 -23.16 4.08
N ILE A 327 17.72 -22.40 5.13
CA ILE A 327 18.76 -21.77 5.95
C ILE A 327 18.58 -22.29 7.38
N GLU A 328 19.66 -22.79 7.96
CA GLU A 328 19.68 -23.17 9.38
C GLU A 328 20.48 -22.14 10.16
N PHE A 329 19.94 -21.75 11.31
CA PHE A 329 20.61 -20.84 12.23
C PHE A 329 20.53 -21.42 13.65
N HIS A 330 21.70 -21.56 14.25
CA HIS A 330 21.85 -21.98 15.63
C HIS A 330 22.07 -20.75 16.48
N VAL A 331 21.23 -20.58 17.49
CA VAL A 331 21.45 -19.52 18.48
C VAL A 331 22.73 -19.85 19.25
N SER A 332 23.78 -19.06 19.03
CA SER A 332 25.01 -19.15 19.84
C SER A 332 24.85 -18.39 21.16
N ASN A 333 25.63 -18.76 22.18
CA ASN A 333 25.63 -18.12 23.51
C ASN A 333 26.00 -16.61 23.52
N ASN A 334 26.38 -16.04 22.36
CA ASN A 334 26.76 -14.63 22.21
C ASN A 334 25.77 -13.86 21.32
N LEU A 335 24.46 -14.07 21.49
CA LEU A 335 23.45 -13.25 20.85
C LEU A 335 23.68 -11.77 21.19
N GLN A 336 23.63 -10.91 20.18
CA GLN A 336 23.70 -9.48 20.43
C GLN A 336 22.44 -8.99 21.14
N GLN A 337 22.61 -8.00 22.02
CA GLN A 337 21.48 -7.30 22.62
C GLN A 337 20.70 -6.59 21.52
N ALA A 338 19.39 -6.79 21.50
CA ALA A 338 18.51 -6.18 20.51
C ALA A 338 18.39 -4.68 20.74
N ASN A 339 18.21 -3.94 19.64
CA ASN A 339 17.84 -2.53 19.72
C ASN A 339 16.49 -2.41 20.45
N PRO A 340 16.41 -1.72 21.61
CA PRO A 340 15.17 -1.62 22.38
C PRO A 340 14.00 -1.02 21.58
N ASN A 341 14.28 -0.08 20.68
CA ASN A 341 13.25 0.53 19.83
C ASN A 341 12.70 -0.48 18.82
N LEU A 342 13.56 -1.34 18.25
CA LEU A 342 13.12 -2.38 17.32
C LEU A 342 12.23 -3.42 18.02
N ILE A 343 12.63 -3.89 19.20
CA ILE A 343 11.81 -4.79 20.01
C ILE A 343 10.47 -4.15 20.33
N ARG A 344 10.48 -2.87 20.75
CA ARG A 344 9.26 -2.12 21.04
C ARG A 344 8.33 -2.02 19.83
N ARG A 345 8.85 -1.69 18.64
CA ARG A 345 8.07 -1.67 17.39
C ARG A 345 7.40 -3.01 17.11
N GLN A 346 8.18 -4.09 17.15
CA GLN A 346 7.65 -5.43 16.86
C GLN A 346 6.64 -5.89 17.92
N LYS A 347 6.88 -5.58 19.19
CA LYS A 347 5.96 -5.85 20.29
C LYS A 347 4.63 -5.14 20.10
N PHE A 348 4.63 -3.83 19.86
CA PHE A 348 3.39 -3.07 19.64
C PHE A 348 2.68 -3.47 18.35
N ARG A 349 3.41 -3.80 17.27
CA ARG A 349 2.82 -4.35 16.04
C ARG A 349 2.03 -5.64 16.33
N LEU A 350 2.63 -6.58 17.06
CA LEU A 350 1.99 -7.85 17.39
C LEU A 350 0.85 -7.68 18.40
N GLN A 351 1.00 -6.78 19.38
CA GLN A 351 -0.07 -6.42 20.32
C GLN A 351 -1.25 -5.74 19.63
N PHE A 352 -0.99 -4.90 18.63
CA PHE A 352 -2.01 -4.31 17.77
C PHE A 352 -2.79 -5.38 17.04
N VAL A 353 -2.10 -6.27 16.31
CA VAL A 353 -2.75 -7.39 15.61
C VAL A 353 -3.60 -8.21 16.57
N HIS A 354 -3.05 -8.59 17.73
CA HIS A 354 -3.78 -9.38 18.71
C HIS A 354 -5.00 -8.65 19.26
N SER A 355 -4.86 -7.40 19.69
CA SER A 355 -5.98 -6.66 20.29
C SER A 355 -7.10 -6.46 19.27
N VAL A 356 -6.77 -6.13 18.02
CA VAL A 356 -7.75 -5.93 16.95
C VAL A 356 -8.42 -7.24 16.55
N ARG A 357 -7.66 -8.35 16.40
CA ARG A 357 -8.23 -9.64 16.03
C ARG A 357 -9.09 -10.24 17.14
N THR A 358 -8.68 -10.14 18.40
CA THR A 358 -9.51 -10.56 19.53
C THR A 358 -10.81 -9.76 19.58
N ALA A 359 -10.75 -8.44 19.41
CA ALA A 359 -11.96 -7.62 19.35
C ALA A 359 -12.86 -7.99 18.15
N LEU A 360 -12.27 -8.24 16.99
CA LEU A 360 -12.97 -8.72 15.79
C LEU A 360 -13.68 -10.06 16.05
N GLU A 361 -13.04 -11.01 16.73
CA GLU A 361 -13.64 -12.29 17.08
C GLU A 361 -14.81 -12.15 18.05
N HIS A 362 -14.68 -11.31 19.08
CA HIS A 362 -15.80 -10.99 19.97
C HIS A 362 -17.00 -10.43 19.19
N MET A 363 -16.76 -9.53 18.24
CA MET A 363 -17.80 -8.88 17.44
C MET A 363 -18.41 -9.81 16.37
N ARG A 364 -17.67 -10.83 15.89
CA ARG A 364 -18.17 -11.80 14.88
C ARG A 364 -19.08 -12.88 15.45
N GLN A 365 -18.96 -13.18 16.74
CA GLN A 365 -19.74 -14.25 17.37
C GLN A 365 -21.23 -13.90 17.42
N THR A 366 -22.07 -14.75 16.85
CA THR A 366 -23.53 -14.64 16.98
C THR A 366 -23.96 -15.14 18.37
N LYS A 367 -24.75 -14.34 19.10
CA LYS A 367 -25.32 -14.71 20.41
C LYS A 367 -26.84 -14.71 20.36
N ASN A 368 -27.45 -15.47 21.28
CA ASN A 368 -28.88 -15.74 21.26
C ASN A 368 -29.72 -14.68 21.99
N ASN A 369 -29.08 -13.75 22.71
CA ASN A 369 -29.78 -12.68 23.43
C ASN A 369 -29.01 -11.35 23.43
N ILE A 370 -29.76 -10.27 23.63
CA ILE A 370 -29.26 -8.87 23.57
C ILE A 370 -28.23 -8.57 24.66
N ALA A 371 -28.34 -9.21 25.83
CA ALA A 371 -27.41 -8.96 26.94
C ALA A 371 -26.01 -9.49 26.63
N GLU A 372 -25.92 -10.69 26.03
CA GLU A 372 -24.67 -11.29 25.58
C GLU A 372 -24.03 -10.50 24.43
N GLU A 373 -24.83 -10.05 23.45
CA GLU A 373 -24.32 -9.19 22.36
C GLU A 373 -23.73 -7.87 22.90
N LYS A 374 -24.38 -7.28 23.90
CA LYS A 374 -23.89 -6.07 24.56
C LYS A 374 -22.58 -6.32 25.31
N GLN A 375 -22.50 -7.42 26.06
CA GLN A 375 -21.27 -7.79 26.77
C GLN A 375 -20.10 -8.02 25.81
N GLN A 376 -20.32 -8.70 24.69
CA GLN A 376 -19.27 -8.90 23.68
C GLN A 376 -18.78 -7.60 23.06
N HIS A 377 -19.70 -6.66 22.78
CA HIS A 377 -19.32 -5.35 22.29
C HIS A 377 -18.48 -4.59 23.33
N GLU A 378 -18.88 -4.65 24.60
CA GLU A 378 -18.10 -4.08 25.71
C GLU A 378 -16.72 -4.74 25.84
N ASP A 379 -16.61 -6.07 25.71
CA ASP A 379 -15.34 -6.80 25.74
C ASP A 379 -14.43 -6.39 24.59
N ALA A 380 -14.98 -6.26 23.38
CA ALA A 380 -14.24 -5.79 22.20
C ALA A 380 -13.71 -4.36 22.39
N LEU A 381 -14.53 -3.45 22.92
CA LEU A 381 -14.12 -2.08 23.23
C LEU A 381 -13.04 -2.04 24.31
N ASN A 382 -13.23 -2.80 25.39
CA ASN A 382 -12.27 -2.91 26.48
C ASN A 382 -10.89 -3.38 26.00
N GLN A 383 -10.86 -4.32 25.06
CA GLN A 383 -9.62 -4.81 24.47
C GLN A 383 -8.87 -3.71 23.70
N ILE A 384 -9.57 -2.91 22.88
CA ILE A 384 -8.98 -1.79 22.15
C ILE A 384 -8.54 -0.67 23.11
N GLU A 385 -9.38 -0.30 24.08
CA GLU A 385 -9.06 0.74 25.06
C GLU A 385 -7.85 0.39 25.92
N LYS A 386 -7.67 -0.89 26.27
CA LYS A 386 -6.50 -1.37 27.01
C LYS A 386 -5.23 -1.14 26.21
N LEU A 387 -5.22 -1.48 24.92
CA LEU A 387 -4.07 -1.22 24.05
C LEU A 387 -3.86 0.28 23.83
N GLU A 388 -4.93 1.05 23.62
CA GLU A 388 -4.85 2.50 23.43
C GLU A 388 -4.20 3.18 24.64
N LYS A 389 -4.60 2.81 25.87
CA LYS A 389 -3.99 3.30 27.11
C LYS A 389 -2.52 2.91 27.21
N LEU A 390 -2.18 1.67 26.86
CA LEU A 390 -0.81 1.20 26.85
C LEU A 390 0.03 1.98 25.83
N MET A 391 -0.42 2.19 24.60
CA MET A 391 0.32 2.95 23.59
C MET A 391 0.44 4.43 23.97
N LYS A 392 -0.59 5.03 24.59
CA LYS A 392 -0.54 6.41 25.10
C LYS A 392 0.56 6.63 26.13
N SER A 393 0.89 5.64 26.97
CA SER A 393 2.02 5.81 27.90
C SER A 393 3.38 5.94 27.20
N TYR A 394 3.45 5.62 25.91
CA TYR A 394 4.61 5.79 25.03
C TYR A 394 4.41 6.91 23.99
N SER A 395 3.37 7.74 24.11
CA SER A 395 3.01 8.76 23.09
C SER A 395 3.99 9.95 22.96
N ASN A 396 4.87 10.15 23.95
CA ASN A 396 5.94 11.16 23.89
C ASN A 396 7.19 10.68 23.12
N GLU A 397 7.15 9.49 22.52
CA GLU A 397 8.27 8.93 21.78
C GLU A 397 8.38 9.52 20.36
N THR A 398 9.61 9.70 19.90
CA THR A 398 9.94 10.20 18.55
C THR A 398 9.82 9.13 17.46
N ASP A 399 9.22 7.97 17.76
CA ASP A 399 9.13 6.85 16.83
C ASP A 399 7.90 6.98 15.93
N GLU A 400 8.13 7.34 14.68
CA GLU A 400 7.08 7.56 13.67
C GLU A 400 6.20 6.33 13.44
N PHE A 401 6.76 5.10 13.52
CA PHE A 401 5.96 3.88 13.35
C PHE A 401 4.96 3.71 14.50
N LEU A 402 5.36 3.96 15.73
CA LEU A 402 4.45 3.84 16.89
C LEU A 402 3.39 4.94 16.89
N LYS A 403 3.73 6.16 16.46
CA LYS A 403 2.78 7.26 16.26
C LYS A 403 1.73 6.88 15.23
N ASP A 404 2.14 6.38 14.07
CA ASP A 404 1.25 6.04 12.97
C ASP A 404 0.38 4.81 13.28
N LEU A 405 0.94 3.79 13.94
CA LEU A 405 0.18 2.65 14.45
C LEU A 405 -0.86 3.09 15.50
N PHE A 406 -0.54 4.09 16.32
CA PHE A 406 -1.48 4.67 17.27
C PHE A 406 -2.60 5.47 16.56
N ILE A 407 -2.29 6.18 15.48
CA ILE A 407 -3.29 6.89 14.66
C ILE A 407 -4.30 5.88 14.07
N ASP A 408 -3.83 4.76 13.53
CA ASP A 408 -4.71 3.70 13.02
C ASP A 408 -5.61 3.13 14.14
N LEU A 409 -5.02 2.85 15.31
CA LEU A 409 -5.73 2.31 16.47
C LEU A 409 -6.81 3.28 16.98
N ALA A 410 -6.42 4.52 17.26
CA ALA A 410 -7.28 5.52 17.89
C ALA A 410 -8.29 6.15 16.90
N GLY A 411 -8.02 6.07 15.60
CA GLY A 411 -8.89 6.48 14.52
C GLY A 411 -9.76 5.34 14.01
N GLN A 412 -9.45 4.82 12.82
CA GLN A 412 -10.30 3.91 12.08
C GLN A 412 -10.60 2.59 12.80
N VAL A 413 -9.66 2.01 13.54
CA VAL A 413 -9.90 0.76 14.28
C VAL A 413 -10.93 0.97 15.39
N LYS A 414 -10.77 2.02 16.19
CA LYS A 414 -11.72 2.37 17.25
C LYS A 414 -13.08 2.74 16.68
N GLU A 415 -13.13 3.44 15.56
CA GLU A 415 -14.37 3.75 14.85
C GLU A 415 -15.08 2.47 14.36
N ALA A 416 -14.32 1.54 13.75
CA ALA A 416 -14.84 0.28 13.23
C ALA A 416 -15.55 -0.56 14.29
N ILE A 417 -15.03 -0.57 15.51
CA ILE A 417 -15.58 -1.33 16.65
C ILE A 417 -16.56 -0.49 17.47
N GLY A 418 -16.49 0.84 17.39
CA GLY A 418 -17.24 1.78 18.23
C GLY A 418 -18.75 1.60 18.20
N LYS A 419 -19.32 1.22 17.05
CA LYS A 419 -20.76 0.95 16.90
C LYS A 419 -20.97 -0.38 16.19
N VAL A 420 -21.87 -1.22 16.71
CA VAL A 420 -22.24 -2.50 16.08
C VAL A 420 -22.66 -2.33 14.62
N GLY A 421 -23.40 -1.27 14.29
CA GLY A 421 -23.79 -0.99 12.89
C GLY A 421 -22.61 -0.64 11.98
N TRP A 422 -21.62 0.11 12.48
CA TRP A 422 -20.39 0.43 11.74
C TRP A 422 -19.51 -0.81 11.56
N PHE A 423 -19.43 -1.64 12.60
CA PHE A 423 -18.75 -2.93 12.51
C PHE A 423 -19.36 -3.82 11.44
N LYS A 424 -20.68 -4.05 11.49
CA LYS A 424 -21.40 -4.91 10.53
C LYS A 424 -21.28 -4.39 9.10
N LYS A 425 -21.28 -3.07 8.91
CA LYS A 425 -21.18 -2.47 7.58
C LYS A 425 -19.75 -2.43 7.05
N TRP A 426 -18.76 -2.12 7.87
CA TRP A 426 -17.41 -1.76 7.40
C TRP A 426 -16.30 -2.44 8.21
N GLY A 427 -16.39 -2.39 9.54
CA GLY A 427 -15.34 -2.92 10.41
C GLY A 427 -15.04 -4.41 10.20
N VAL A 428 -16.06 -5.22 9.90
CA VAL A 428 -15.94 -6.66 9.65
C VAL A 428 -15.07 -6.99 8.42
N HIS A 429 -14.96 -6.05 7.47
CA HIS A 429 -14.16 -6.19 6.25
C HIS A 429 -12.81 -5.47 6.36
N PHE A 430 -12.78 -4.29 6.96
CA PHE A 430 -11.58 -3.47 7.12
C PHE A 430 -10.54 -4.08 8.07
N LEU A 431 -10.96 -4.50 9.27
CA LEU A 431 -10.04 -4.97 10.31
C LEU A 431 -9.22 -6.21 9.92
N PRO A 432 -9.79 -7.22 9.23
CA PRO A 432 -9.01 -8.32 8.66
C PRO A 432 -7.92 -7.84 7.70
N SER A 433 -8.24 -6.92 6.79
CA SER A 433 -7.29 -6.42 5.79
C SER A 433 -6.11 -5.71 6.45
N LEU A 434 -6.39 -4.80 7.40
CA LEU A 434 -5.36 -4.06 8.13
C LEU A 434 -4.46 -4.99 8.96
N THR A 435 -5.05 -5.89 9.76
CA THR A 435 -4.26 -6.80 10.61
C THR A 435 -3.46 -7.79 9.79
N ARG A 436 -3.98 -8.26 8.65
CA ARG A 436 -3.25 -9.14 7.73
C ARG A 436 -2.03 -8.43 7.14
N ALA A 437 -2.14 -7.15 6.80
CA ALA A 437 -1.01 -6.33 6.33
C ALA A 437 0.10 -6.20 7.39
N HIS A 438 -0.24 -5.96 8.65
CA HIS A 438 0.75 -5.95 9.73
C HIS A 438 1.39 -7.31 10.00
N LEU A 439 0.66 -8.42 9.88
CA LEU A 439 1.23 -9.77 10.00
C LEU A 439 2.22 -10.08 8.88
N LEU A 440 1.81 -9.80 7.64
CA LEU A 440 2.64 -10.00 6.45
C LEU A 440 3.74 -8.93 6.31
N GLN A 441 3.67 -7.83 7.08
CA GLN A 441 4.60 -6.70 7.04
C GLN A 441 4.70 -6.11 5.64
N PHE A 442 3.58 -5.75 5.03
CA PHE A 442 3.57 -5.08 3.72
C PHE A 442 2.57 -3.92 3.71
N CYS A 443 2.81 -2.94 2.84
CA CYS A 443 1.91 -1.82 2.67
C CYS A 443 0.78 -2.29 1.76
N ASN A 444 -0.44 -2.40 2.27
CA ASN A 444 -1.61 -2.73 1.45
C ASN A 444 -2.32 -1.48 0.91
N ASN A 445 -2.16 -0.32 1.54
CA ASN A 445 -2.75 0.95 1.09
C ASN A 445 -2.03 2.19 1.68
N PHE A 446 -2.35 3.39 1.16
CA PHE A 446 -1.80 4.71 1.53
C PHE A 446 -2.73 5.53 2.43
N LYS A 447 -3.88 4.98 2.82
CA LYS A 447 -4.84 5.67 3.68
C LYS A 447 -4.62 5.40 5.15
N ASP A 448 -4.00 4.26 5.48
CA ASP A 448 -3.64 3.85 6.84
C ASP A 448 -2.14 4.13 7.09
N PRO A 449 -1.78 5.10 7.93
CA PRO A 449 -0.39 5.44 8.23
C PRO A 449 0.49 4.27 8.72
N GLY A 450 -0.01 3.38 9.57
CA GLY A 450 0.79 2.34 10.21
C GLY A 450 1.38 1.32 9.23
N VAL A 451 0.68 1.01 8.14
CA VAL A 451 1.15 0.08 7.10
C VAL A 451 2.08 0.74 6.08
N GLN A 452 2.16 2.08 6.01
CA GLN A 452 3.05 2.80 5.10
C GLN A 452 4.54 2.74 5.52
N HIS A 453 4.81 2.16 6.69
CA HIS A 453 6.18 1.88 7.13
C HIS A 453 6.80 0.67 6.44
N TYR A 454 5.99 -0.15 5.78
CA TYR A 454 6.45 -1.24 4.93
C TYR A 454 6.64 -0.74 3.48
N GLY A 455 7.46 -1.44 2.68
CA GLY A 455 7.78 -1.08 1.31
C GLY A 455 8.75 0.10 1.18
N LYS A 456 9.51 0.45 2.21
CA LYS A 456 10.47 1.57 2.17
C LYS A 456 11.78 1.26 1.42
N GLY A 457 11.92 0.03 0.88
CA GLY A 457 13.07 -0.35 0.05
C GLY A 457 13.14 0.48 -1.24
N PHE A 458 14.35 0.71 -1.74
CA PHE A 458 14.59 1.51 -2.95
C PHE A 458 13.81 0.96 -4.16
N LEU A 459 13.92 -0.35 -4.43
CA LEU A 459 13.25 -0.97 -5.56
C LEU A 459 11.72 -0.90 -5.45
N PHE A 460 11.17 -1.19 -4.26
CA PHE A 460 9.71 -1.09 -4.05
C PHE A 460 9.22 0.33 -4.29
N SER A 461 9.91 1.33 -3.72
CA SER A 461 9.54 2.73 -3.88
C SER A 461 9.57 3.15 -5.35
N GLN A 462 10.60 2.72 -6.09
CA GLN A 462 10.68 2.99 -7.52
C GLN A 462 9.52 2.36 -8.30
N ILE A 463 9.26 1.05 -8.12
CA ILE A 463 8.19 0.36 -8.84
C ILE A 463 6.85 0.98 -8.48
N ARG A 464 6.59 1.21 -7.20
CA ARG A 464 5.36 1.82 -6.71
C ARG A 464 5.09 3.17 -7.35
N ASP A 465 6.10 4.04 -7.39
CA ASP A 465 5.97 5.35 -8.03
C ASP A 465 5.68 5.20 -9.55
N GLU A 466 6.34 4.26 -10.24
CA GLU A 466 6.05 3.96 -11.66
C GLU A 466 4.63 3.43 -11.87
N MET A 467 4.14 2.55 -10.98
CA MET A 467 2.77 2.04 -11.02
C MET A 467 1.75 3.15 -10.79
N ASP A 468 2.09 4.10 -9.91
CA ASP A 468 1.28 5.25 -9.57
C ASP A 468 1.06 6.17 -10.79
N ASP A 469 2.13 6.46 -11.52
CA ASP A 469 2.08 7.24 -12.75
C ASP A 469 1.24 6.54 -13.83
N ILE A 470 1.38 5.21 -13.97
CA ILE A 470 0.58 4.41 -14.90
C ILE A 470 -0.90 4.50 -14.52
N PHE A 471 -1.24 4.31 -13.24
CA PHE A 471 -2.62 4.40 -12.75
C PHE A 471 -3.22 5.78 -13.05
N CYS A 472 -2.48 6.85 -12.77
CA CYS A 472 -2.92 8.23 -13.03
C CYS A 472 -3.02 8.56 -14.52
N GLY A 473 -2.17 7.97 -15.35
CA GLY A 473 -2.12 8.19 -16.79
C GLY A 473 -3.20 7.45 -17.57
N LEU A 474 -3.81 6.42 -16.97
CA LEU A 474 -4.88 5.67 -17.62
C LEU A 474 -6.16 6.51 -17.75
N PRO A 475 -6.90 6.37 -18.87
CA PRO A 475 -8.18 7.04 -19.00
C PRO A 475 -9.13 6.52 -17.93
N ALA A 476 -9.93 7.44 -17.38
CA ALA A 476 -10.95 7.07 -16.41
C ALA A 476 -11.92 6.03 -16.97
N PRO A 477 -12.52 5.19 -16.10
CA PRO A 477 -13.48 4.18 -16.54
C PRO A 477 -14.62 4.82 -17.33
N LYS A 478 -15.02 4.18 -18.44
CA LYS A 478 -16.16 4.61 -19.24
C LYS A 478 -17.44 4.33 -18.44
N ARG A 479 -18.28 5.35 -18.25
CA ARG A 479 -19.53 5.26 -17.48
C ARG A 479 -20.53 4.30 -18.11
N THR A 480 -21.39 3.72 -17.28
CA THR A 480 -22.62 3.03 -17.72
C THR A 480 -23.75 4.03 -18.03
N GLU A 481 -23.69 5.28 -17.55
CA GLU A 481 -24.65 6.36 -17.82
C GLU A 481 -24.01 7.65 -18.36
N THR A 482 -24.75 8.41 -19.19
CA THR A 482 -24.27 9.63 -19.86
C THR A 482 -24.04 10.78 -18.86
N GLY A 483 -22.78 11.04 -18.50
CA GLY A 483 -22.38 12.25 -17.76
C GLY A 483 -20.88 12.55 -17.86
N ALA A 484 -20.44 13.66 -17.27
CA ALA A 484 -19.12 14.28 -17.52
C ALA A 484 -17.91 13.38 -17.17
N THR A 485 -16.83 13.43 -17.96
CA THR A 485 -15.59 12.68 -17.71
C THR A 485 -14.94 13.09 -16.37
N ILE A 486 -14.75 12.12 -15.47
CA ILE A 486 -13.98 12.28 -14.24
C ILE A 486 -12.52 11.97 -14.56
N ASP A 487 -11.59 12.73 -14.01
CA ASP A 487 -10.16 12.54 -14.17
C ASP A 487 -9.64 11.83 -12.92
N MET A 488 -9.06 10.63 -13.06
CA MET A 488 -8.64 9.82 -11.90
C MET A 488 -7.55 10.50 -11.07
N SER A 489 -6.81 11.45 -11.65
CA SER A 489 -5.88 12.30 -10.89
C SER A 489 -6.60 13.17 -9.85
N VAL A 490 -7.91 13.41 -9.96
CA VAL A 490 -8.70 14.11 -8.94
C VAL A 490 -8.71 13.32 -7.62
N PHE A 491 -8.68 11.99 -7.69
CA PHE A 491 -8.61 11.12 -6.53
C PHE A 491 -7.17 10.93 -6.01
N HIS A 492 -6.16 11.45 -6.74
CA HIS A 492 -4.76 11.08 -6.52
C HIS A 492 -3.67 12.13 -6.86
N ASN A 493 -3.99 13.44 -6.92
CA ASN A 493 -3.03 14.47 -7.36
C ASN A 493 -2.58 15.43 -6.25
N ALA A 494 -1.63 15.01 -5.43
CA ALA A 494 -1.04 15.81 -4.35
C ALA A 494 -0.09 16.95 -4.79
N SER A 495 -0.31 17.68 -5.90
CA SER A 495 0.70 18.64 -6.40
C SER A 495 0.25 20.11 -6.55
N ALA A 496 0.75 20.95 -5.63
CA ALA A 496 0.83 22.42 -5.62
C ALA A 496 -0.47 23.22 -5.38
N GLY A 497 -0.58 23.81 -4.19
CA GLY A 497 -1.70 24.67 -3.83
C GLY A 497 -1.64 26.09 -4.45
N CYS A 498 -2.72 26.58 -5.05
CA CYS A 498 -2.87 27.98 -5.50
C CYS A 498 -4.26 28.55 -5.16
N PHE A 499 -4.34 29.88 -5.05
CA PHE A 499 -5.53 30.68 -4.75
C PHE A 499 -6.24 31.14 -6.02
N TYR A 500 -7.57 31.24 -5.96
CA TYR A 500 -8.33 31.96 -6.98
C TYR A 500 -8.15 33.48 -6.84
N GLY A 501 -7.98 34.17 -7.96
CA GLY A 501 -7.67 35.61 -7.99
C GLY A 501 -8.73 36.52 -7.37
N GLU A 502 -10.00 36.10 -7.36
CA GLU A 502 -11.12 36.89 -6.80
C GLU A 502 -11.34 36.65 -5.29
N CYS A 503 -10.54 35.78 -4.66
CA CYS A 503 -10.58 35.67 -3.21
C CYS A 503 -9.97 36.92 -2.55
N SER A 504 -10.40 37.23 -1.33
CA SER A 504 -9.96 38.39 -0.55
C SER A 504 -8.86 38.01 0.44
N VAL A 505 -7.78 38.78 0.48
CA VAL A 505 -6.65 38.64 1.41
C VAL A 505 -6.63 39.82 2.38
N ARG A 506 -6.44 39.57 3.67
CA ARG A 506 -6.34 40.63 4.69
C ARG A 506 -4.93 41.19 4.84
N LEU A 507 -4.83 42.52 4.93
CA LEU A 507 -3.61 43.25 5.23
C LEU A 507 -3.55 43.64 6.70
N MET A 508 -2.33 43.84 7.22
CA MET A 508 -2.08 44.24 8.62
C MET A 508 -2.70 45.59 9.03
N ASN A 509 -3.10 46.42 8.06
CA ASN A 509 -3.77 47.70 8.32
C ASN A 509 -5.31 47.56 8.46
N GLY A 510 -5.83 46.33 8.46
CA GLY A 510 -7.26 46.02 8.56
C GLY A 510 -8.04 46.13 7.24
N SER A 511 -7.39 46.54 6.15
CA SER A 511 -7.99 46.51 4.80
C SER A 511 -7.82 45.14 4.14
N SER A 512 -8.55 44.89 3.06
CA SER A 512 -8.38 43.70 2.23
C SER A 512 -8.11 44.05 0.77
N LYS A 513 -7.43 43.15 0.07
CA LYS A 513 -7.21 43.17 -1.39
C LYS A 513 -7.69 41.87 -2.00
N LEU A 514 -8.01 41.87 -3.30
CA LEU A 514 -8.16 40.60 -4.00
C LEU A 514 -6.78 39.93 -4.15
N VAL A 515 -6.77 38.61 -4.15
CA VAL A 515 -5.57 37.79 -4.34
C VAL A 515 -4.78 38.23 -5.57
N LYS A 516 -5.47 38.53 -6.68
CA LYS A 516 -4.86 39.01 -7.92
C LYS A 516 -4.23 40.42 -7.84
N ASP A 517 -4.63 41.21 -6.85
CA ASP A 517 -4.21 42.61 -6.65
C ASP A 517 -3.11 42.76 -5.58
N VAL A 518 -2.71 41.66 -4.94
CA VAL A 518 -1.59 41.64 -3.98
C VAL A 518 -0.29 41.99 -4.69
N GLN A 519 0.53 42.82 -4.06
CA GLN A 519 1.79 43.33 -4.61
C GLN A 519 2.97 42.99 -3.69
N PRO A 520 4.19 42.83 -4.24
CA PRO A 520 5.41 42.81 -3.45
C PRO A 520 5.47 44.04 -2.51
N GLY A 521 5.83 43.81 -1.25
CA GLY A 521 5.83 44.83 -0.19
C GLY A 521 4.54 44.91 0.63
N ASP A 522 3.43 44.30 0.18
CA ASP A 522 2.21 44.19 1.00
C ASP A 522 2.49 43.37 2.28
N ARG A 523 1.91 43.78 3.42
CA ARG A 523 2.02 43.06 4.70
C ARG A 523 0.69 42.38 5.03
N LEU A 524 0.72 41.06 5.12
CA LEU A 524 -0.48 40.22 5.23
C LEU A 524 -0.69 39.70 6.65
N GLU A 525 -1.95 39.57 7.05
CA GLU A 525 -2.35 38.85 8.27
C GLU A 525 -2.15 37.33 8.10
N PRO A 526 -1.91 36.56 9.18
CA PRO A 526 -2.01 36.95 10.60
C PRO A 526 -0.70 37.44 11.24
N HIS A 527 0.45 37.19 10.61
CA HIS A 527 1.77 37.39 11.24
C HIS A 527 2.53 38.62 10.73
N GLY A 528 1.95 39.40 9.81
CA GLY A 528 2.58 40.59 9.25
C GLY A 528 3.82 40.28 8.40
N GLY A 529 3.80 39.13 7.73
CA GLY A 529 4.77 38.77 6.71
C GLY A 529 4.62 39.68 5.49
N MET A 530 5.75 40.17 4.99
CA MET A 530 5.81 41.02 3.81
C MET A 530 5.95 40.14 2.57
N VAL A 531 5.10 40.39 1.56
CA VAL A 531 5.14 39.68 0.27
C VAL A 531 6.45 40.01 -0.43
N LYS A 532 7.26 38.98 -0.70
CA LYS A 532 8.49 39.11 -1.50
C LYS A 532 8.21 38.88 -2.98
N PHE A 533 7.50 37.80 -3.30
CA PHE A 533 7.11 37.47 -4.66
C PHE A 533 5.63 37.12 -4.73
N VAL A 534 4.99 37.59 -5.81
CA VAL A 534 3.65 37.16 -6.22
C VAL A 534 3.81 36.20 -7.39
N VAL A 535 3.41 34.95 -7.22
CA VAL A 535 3.53 33.91 -8.26
C VAL A 535 2.20 33.78 -8.98
N LYS A 536 2.13 34.26 -10.22
CA LYS A 536 0.96 34.18 -11.10
C LYS A 536 1.12 32.99 -12.05
N THR A 537 0.39 31.91 -11.80
CA THR A 537 0.41 30.71 -12.64
C THR A 537 -0.69 30.79 -13.70
N ILE A 538 -0.31 30.98 -14.96
CA ILE A 538 -1.23 31.09 -16.09
C ILE A 538 -1.92 29.76 -16.36
N CYS A 539 -3.25 29.77 -16.35
CA CYS A 539 -4.06 28.57 -16.50
C CYS A 539 -4.20 28.17 -17.97
N LYS A 540 -3.94 26.89 -18.27
CA LYS A 540 -4.23 26.33 -19.60
C LYS A 540 -5.72 26.47 -19.91
N ASN A 541 -6.05 26.94 -21.12
CA ASN A 541 -7.43 27.19 -21.56
C ASN A 541 -8.23 28.17 -20.68
N ARG A 542 -7.57 29.02 -19.86
CA ARG A 542 -8.22 29.97 -18.94
C ARG A 542 -9.20 29.31 -17.96
N LYS A 543 -8.87 28.11 -17.50
CA LYS A 543 -9.67 27.34 -16.54
C LYS A 543 -8.76 26.60 -15.57
N ALA A 544 -9.21 26.44 -14.33
CA ALA A 544 -8.54 25.59 -13.34
C ALA A 544 -9.56 24.82 -12.49
N LYS A 545 -9.14 23.62 -12.05
CA LYS A 545 -9.90 22.79 -11.12
C LYS A 545 -9.66 23.28 -9.69
N MET A 546 -10.70 23.78 -9.03
CA MET A 546 -10.63 24.36 -7.69
C MET A 546 -11.84 23.96 -6.85
N VAL A 547 -11.67 23.95 -5.54
CA VAL A 547 -12.72 23.65 -4.58
C VAL A 547 -13.18 24.92 -3.88
N ILE A 548 -14.42 24.90 -3.39
CA ILE A 548 -14.99 25.98 -2.60
C ILE A 548 -15.18 25.45 -1.18
N VAL A 549 -14.48 26.02 -0.21
CA VAL A 549 -14.59 25.65 1.21
C VAL A 549 -15.24 26.78 2.00
N ASP A 550 -15.27 26.66 3.33
CA ASP A 550 -15.86 27.66 4.23
C ASP A 550 -15.41 29.09 3.93
N ASN A 551 -16.28 30.05 4.24
CA ASN A 551 -16.12 31.48 3.92
C ASN A 551 -15.98 31.78 2.41
N ASN A 552 -16.46 30.90 1.54
CA ASN A 552 -16.34 31.00 0.09
C ASN A 552 -14.88 31.08 -0.39
N LEU A 553 -13.95 30.49 0.35
CA LEU A 553 -12.57 30.36 -0.12
C LEU A 553 -12.55 29.43 -1.35
N ILE A 554 -12.13 29.97 -2.48
CA ILE A 554 -11.93 29.24 -3.73
C ILE A 554 -10.44 28.96 -3.90
N ILE A 555 -10.07 27.69 -3.88
CA ILE A 555 -8.68 27.27 -3.79
C ILE A 555 -8.46 25.93 -4.48
N THR A 556 -7.25 25.62 -4.94
CA THR A 556 -6.96 24.28 -5.47
C THR A 556 -7.10 23.22 -4.38
N ALA A 557 -7.58 22.02 -4.75
CA ALA A 557 -7.96 20.94 -3.82
C ALA A 557 -6.85 20.47 -2.86
N TRP A 558 -5.59 20.71 -3.22
CA TRP A 558 -4.40 20.25 -2.49
C TRP A 558 -3.56 21.40 -1.91
N HIS A 559 -4.18 22.58 -1.71
CA HIS A 559 -3.54 23.70 -1.01
C HIS A 559 -3.77 23.58 0.50
N PRO A 560 -2.75 23.32 1.34
CA PRO A 560 -2.95 23.18 2.78
C PRO A 560 -3.59 24.42 3.41
N ILE A 561 -4.71 24.20 4.09
CA ILE A 561 -5.42 25.22 4.88
C ILE A 561 -5.45 24.79 6.34
N ARG A 562 -5.54 25.75 7.26
CA ARG A 562 -5.65 25.48 8.68
C ARG A 562 -7.09 25.66 9.13
N VAL A 563 -7.69 24.58 9.62
CA VAL A 563 -9.04 24.53 10.19
C VAL A 563 -8.93 23.96 11.59
N ASN A 564 -9.52 24.62 12.59
CA ASN A 564 -9.40 24.23 14.00
C ASN A 564 -7.95 23.99 14.47
N GLN A 565 -7.03 24.87 14.05
CA GLN A 565 -5.60 24.80 14.33
C GLN A 565 -4.84 23.60 13.73
N GLN A 566 -5.47 22.81 12.85
CA GLN A 566 -4.85 21.67 12.17
C GLN A 566 -4.74 21.91 10.66
N TRP A 567 -3.61 21.49 10.07
CA TRP A 567 -3.43 21.50 8.62
C TRP A 567 -4.25 20.38 7.97
N ILE A 568 -5.07 20.75 6.99
CA ILE A 568 -5.87 19.81 6.20
C ILE A 568 -5.79 20.18 4.72
N MET A 569 -6.02 19.19 3.84
CA MET A 569 -6.20 19.45 2.42
C MET A 569 -7.66 19.82 2.14
N PRO A 570 -7.96 20.86 1.35
CA PRO A 570 -9.33 21.22 0.97
C PRO A 570 -10.13 20.07 0.34
N CYS A 571 -9.48 19.13 -0.37
CA CYS A 571 -10.10 17.90 -0.88
C CYS A 571 -10.63 16.96 0.22
N SER A 572 -10.18 17.12 1.47
CA SER A 572 -10.77 16.41 2.61
C SER A 572 -12.17 16.95 2.94
N LEU A 573 -12.40 18.25 2.75
CA LEU A 573 -13.65 18.96 3.07
C LEU A 573 -14.72 18.88 1.99
N VAL A 574 -14.35 18.66 0.73
CA VAL A 574 -15.27 18.69 -0.40
C VAL A 574 -15.10 17.49 -1.34
N SER A 575 -16.17 17.14 -2.04
CA SER A 575 -16.27 15.90 -2.83
C SER A 575 -15.54 15.99 -4.18
N SER A 576 -15.62 17.14 -4.87
CA SER A 576 -15.02 17.31 -6.19
C SER A 576 -14.63 18.77 -6.51
N PRO A 577 -13.53 19.01 -7.26
CA PRO A 577 -13.19 20.35 -7.74
C PRO A 577 -14.12 20.81 -8.86
N ASN A 578 -14.56 22.06 -8.78
CA ASN A 578 -15.24 22.78 -9.85
C ASN A 578 -14.24 23.24 -10.91
N GLU A 579 -14.65 23.23 -12.18
CA GLU A 579 -13.91 23.90 -13.24
C GLU A 579 -14.25 25.39 -13.25
N ILE A 580 -13.33 26.21 -12.74
CA ILE A 580 -13.51 27.65 -12.58
C ILE A 580 -12.79 28.36 -13.72
N SER A 581 -13.50 29.26 -14.42
CA SER A 581 -12.87 30.11 -15.42
C SER A 581 -11.98 31.13 -14.74
N CYS A 582 -10.70 31.08 -15.03
CA CYS A 582 -9.70 31.96 -14.46
C CYS A 582 -8.51 32.09 -15.42
N GLU A 583 -8.00 33.30 -15.61
CA GLU A 583 -6.77 33.51 -16.39
C GLU A 583 -5.56 32.88 -15.71
N ALA A 584 -5.50 33.03 -14.38
CA ALA A 584 -4.39 32.56 -13.56
C ALA A 584 -4.85 32.21 -12.15
N VAL A 585 -4.04 31.40 -11.48
CA VAL A 585 -4.08 31.15 -10.03
C VAL A 585 -2.82 31.69 -9.38
N TYR A 586 -2.90 32.03 -8.09
CA TYR A 586 -1.87 32.81 -7.42
C TYR A 586 -1.32 32.09 -6.19
N ASN A 587 -0.07 32.36 -5.84
CA ASN A 587 0.51 32.06 -4.52
C ASN A 587 1.59 33.11 -4.21
N PHE A 588 2.06 33.18 -2.97
CA PHE A 588 2.96 34.21 -2.49
C PHE A 588 4.19 33.60 -1.82
N THR A 589 5.28 34.36 -1.73
CA THR A 589 6.33 34.12 -0.72
C THR A 589 6.32 35.26 0.29
N LEU A 590 6.53 34.93 1.56
CA LEU A 590 6.65 35.92 2.63
C LEU A 590 8.07 35.95 3.18
N ASP A 591 8.46 37.06 3.80
CA ASP A 591 9.73 37.19 4.53
C ASP A 591 9.74 36.47 5.89
N ARG A 592 8.55 36.23 6.48
CA ARG A 592 8.34 35.51 7.74
C ARG A 592 6.90 35.03 7.88
N GLY A 593 6.65 34.16 8.84
CA GLY A 593 5.31 33.67 9.21
C GLY A 593 4.71 32.67 8.22
N HIS A 594 4.88 32.92 6.92
CA HIS A 594 4.53 32.04 5.81
C HIS A 594 3.09 31.48 5.78
N THR A 595 2.18 32.13 6.49
CA THR A 595 0.73 31.91 6.39
C THR A 595 0.02 33.21 6.05
N VAL A 596 -1.14 33.10 5.43
CA VAL A 596 -1.98 34.21 4.99
C VAL A 596 -3.46 33.93 5.24
N LEU A 597 -4.24 34.93 5.66
CA LEU A 597 -5.69 34.83 5.73
C LEU A 597 -6.33 35.15 4.38
N VAL A 598 -6.88 34.13 3.71
CA VAL A 598 -7.64 34.26 2.45
C VAL A 598 -9.09 33.89 2.73
N ASN A 599 -10.01 34.83 2.50
CA ASN A 599 -11.41 34.71 2.93
C ASN A 599 -11.53 34.24 4.39
N ASP A 600 -10.72 34.81 5.28
CA ASP A 600 -10.69 34.49 6.72
C ASP A 600 -10.29 33.04 7.08
N VAL A 601 -9.74 32.30 6.12
CA VAL A 601 -9.16 30.97 6.31
C VAL A 601 -7.64 31.08 6.22
N GLU A 602 -6.94 30.53 7.21
CA GLU A 602 -5.47 30.54 7.22
C GLU A 602 -4.92 29.52 6.22
N CYS A 603 -4.12 30.00 5.27
CA CYS A 603 -3.54 29.24 4.17
C CYS A 603 -2.02 29.34 4.18
N VAL A 604 -1.34 28.32 3.65
CA VAL A 604 0.13 28.30 3.57
C VAL A 604 0.65 29.07 2.34
N THR A 605 1.81 29.71 2.48
CA THR A 605 2.53 30.36 1.36
C THR A 605 3.76 29.57 0.94
N LEU A 606 4.39 29.92 -0.17
CA LEU A 606 5.61 29.26 -0.65
C LEU A 606 6.82 29.61 0.23
N GLY A 607 7.76 28.67 0.32
CA GLY A 607 8.99 28.79 1.11
C GLY A 607 8.76 28.66 2.62
N HIS A 608 7.67 28.02 3.03
CA HIS A 608 7.18 28.10 4.42
C HIS A 608 8.00 27.37 5.49
N GLY A 609 8.83 26.39 5.14
CA GLY A 609 9.67 25.66 6.09
C GLY A 609 8.95 24.70 7.04
N PHE A 610 7.62 24.75 7.14
CA PHE A 610 6.81 23.82 7.96
C PHE A 610 7.10 22.34 7.65
N GLN A 611 7.18 21.55 8.72
CA GLN A 611 7.55 20.12 8.69
C GLN A 611 6.40 19.21 9.11
N GLU A 612 5.26 19.79 9.53
CA GLU A 612 4.06 19.07 9.89
C GLU A 612 3.48 18.31 8.69
N ASP A 613 2.82 17.20 8.98
CA ASP A 613 2.11 16.40 8.00
C ASP A 613 1.06 17.26 7.27
N VAL A 614 0.68 16.88 6.04
CA VAL A 614 -0.17 17.67 5.12
C VAL A 614 0.53 18.88 4.49
N VAL A 615 1.21 19.72 5.27
CA VAL A 615 1.78 20.98 4.77
C VAL A 615 3.22 20.86 4.28
N ARG A 616 4.00 19.91 4.80
CA ARG A 616 5.41 19.68 4.40
C ARG A 616 5.54 19.38 2.91
N HIS A 617 6.41 20.12 2.21
CA HIS A 617 6.69 19.88 0.80
C HIS A 617 8.17 20.08 0.44
N ALA A 618 8.80 19.09 -0.20
CA ALA A 618 10.25 19.05 -0.44
C ALA A 618 10.81 20.17 -1.34
N TYR A 619 9.97 20.78 -2.17
CA TYR A 619 10.32 21.94 -3.01
C TYR A 619 9.63 23.23 -2.53
N TYR A 620 8.31 23.33 -2.68
CA TYR A 620 7.52 24.49 -2.26
C TYR A 620 7.59 24.87 -0.77
N GLY A 621 7.91 23.94 0.12
CA GLY A 621 8.13 24.24 1.54
C GLY A 621 9.59 24.55 1.89
N SER A 622 10.48 24.69 0.90
CA SER A 622 11.92 24.88 1.12
C SER A 622 12.42 26.16 0.45
N GLU A 623 13.61 26.60 0.85
CA GLU A 623 14.31 27.74 0.23
C GLU A 623 14.56 27.57 -1.29
N ARG A 624 14.44 26.35 -1.80
CA ARG A 624 14.65 26.06 -3.23
C ARG A 624 13.66 26.81 -4.11
N VAL A 625 12.39 26.90 -3.71
CA VAL A 625 11.40 27.67 -4.49
C VAL A 625 11.73 29.15 -4.50
N ILE A 626 12.20 29.70 -3.37
CA ILE A 626 12.58 31.12 -3.27
C ILE A 626 13.73 31.42 -4.22
N LYS A 627 14.78 30.59 -4.22
CA LYS A 627 15.94 30.74 -5.12
C LYS A 627 15.58 30.66 -6.59
N ASP A 628 14.63 29.80 -6.96
CA ASP A 628 14.18 29.71 -8.35
C ASP A 628 13.30 30.92 -8.74
N LEU A 629 12.47 31.40 -7.83
CA LEU A 629 11.68 32.63 -8.03
C LEU A 629 12.57 33.88 -8.15
N GLU A 630 13.64 34.00 -7.37
CA GLU A 630 14.62 35.09 -7.51
C GLU A 630 15.24 35.12 -8.93
N LYS A 631 15.59 33.95 -9.48
CA LYS A 631 16.10 33.84 -10.85
C LYS A 631 15.06 34.26 -11.87
N PHE A 632 13.83 33.77 -11.73
CA PHE A 632 12.73 34.14 -12.63
C PHE A 632 12.42 35.63 -12.58
N ASN A 633 12.44 36.25 -11.39
CA ASN A 633 12.24 37.68 -11.24
C ASN A 633 13.30 38.49 -12.00
N MET A 634 14.57 38.10 -11.89
CA MET A 634 15.66 38.74 -12.66
C MET A 634 15.49 38.54 -14.17
N GLN A 635 14.98 37.39 -14.61
CA GLN A 635 14.79 37.07 -16.03
C GLN A 635 13.57 37.77 -16.64
N GLN A 636 12.50 37.95 -15.87
CA GLN A 636 11.27 38.61 -16.32
C GLN A 636 11.30 40.13 -16.19
N ASN A 637 12.12 40.65 -15.27
CA ASN A 637 12.15 42.07 -14.93
C ASN A 637 10.77 42.62 -14.49
N ASN A 638 10.03 41.82 -13.73
CA ASN A 638 8.63 42.10 -13.35
C ASN A 638 8.46 42.57 -11.89
N GLU A 639 9.48 43.22 -11.31
CA GLU A 639 9.43 43.87 -9.99
C GLU A 639 8.83 43.02 -8.85
N GLY A 640 9.00 41.69 -8.88
CA GLY A 640 8.52 40.75 -7.88
C GLY A 640 7.20 40.04 -8.21
N ILE A 641 6.55 40.34 -9.34
CA ILE A 641 5.43 39.55 -9.89
C ILE A 641 6.00 38.55 -10.90
N ILE A 642 5.92 37.26 -10.59
CA ILE A 642 6.52 36.21 -11.41
C ILE A 642 5.42 35.44 -12.11
N GLU A 643 5.41 35.48 -13.44
CA GLU A 643 4.47 34.71 -14.25
C GLU A 643 5.06 33.32 -14.57
N ILE A 644 4.33 32.26 -14.28
CA ILE A 644 4.74 30.89 -14.63
C ILE A 644 3.64 30.19 -15.42
N THR A 645 4.04 29.29 -16.32
CA THR A 645 3.12 28.40 -17.06
C THR A 645 3.35 26.96 -16.63
N GLU A 646 2.41 26.06 -16.90
CA GLU A 646 2.58 24.62 -16.61
C GLU A 646 3.86 24.04 -17.21
N LYS A 647 4.32 24.54 -18.37
CA LYS A 647 5.54 24.08 -19.03
C LYS A 647 6.82 24.43 -18.27
N MET A 648 6.78 25.45 -17.42
CA MET A 648 7.91 25.90 -16.61
C MET A 648 8.03 25.12 -15.29
N LEU A 649 7.02 24.33 -14.93
CA LEU A 649 7.04 23.48 -13.74
C LEU A 649 7.84 22.20 -14.05
N GLN A 650 8.99 22.03 -13.41
CA GLN A 650 9.66 20.73 -13.43
C GLN A 650 8.99 19.82 -12.43
N ARG A 651 8.36 18.76 -12.94
CA ARG A 651 7.73 17.74 -12.10
C ARG A 651 8.67 16.55 -11.94
N LYS A 652 8.59 15.87 -10.80
CA LYS A 652 9.16 14.53 -10.69
C LYS A 652 8.36 13.65 -11.64
N ASN A 653 9.05 12.99 -12.55
CA ASN A 653 8.45 12.04 -13.48
C ASN A 653 7.65 10.94 -12.75
N LYS A 654 7.97 10.71 -11.47
CA LYS A 654 7.53 9.62 -10.56
C LYS A 654 6.35 9.92 -9.63
N THR A 655 6.03 11.21 -9.40
CA THR A 655 5.04 11.58 -8.36
C THR A 655 4.15 12.73 -8.79
N GLY A 656 4.34 13.27 -10.00
CA GLY A 656 3.74 14.53 -10.45
C GLY A 656 4.12 15.79 -9.65
N LEU A 657 4.75 15.65 -8.47
CA LEU A 657 5.13 16.74 -7.58
C LEU A 657 6.12 17.67 -8.25
N VAL A 658 5.93 18.97 -8.06
CA VAL A 658 6.88 19.96 -8.55
C VAL A 658 8.18 19.83 -7.75
N LYS A 659 9.29 19.59 -8.46
CA LYS A 659 10.64 19.50 -7.91
C LYS A 659 11.51 20.73 -8.19
N GLY A 660 11.05 21.63 -9.03
CA GLY A 660 11.81 22.79 -9.49
C GLY A 660 11.02 23.66 -10.47
N LEU A 661 11.55 24.83 -10.76
CA LEU A 661 11.12 25.67 -11.88
C LEU A 661 12.24 25.73 -12.92
N GLN A 662 11.88 25.66 -14.20
CA GLN A 662 12.81 25.81 -15.29
C GLN A 662 12.33 26.89 -16.26
N TRP A 663 13.17 27.89 -16.47
CA TRP A 663 12.94 28.92 -17.47
C TRP A 663 13.00 28.31 -18.87
N GLN A 664 11.99 28.59 -19.71
CA GLN A 664 11.94 28.13 -21.10
C GLN A 664 12.03 29.25 -22.14
N GLY A 665 12.35 30.48 -21.74
CA GLY A 665 12.33 31.63 -22.65
C GLY A 665 10.92 32.09 -22.98
N ILE A 666 10.80 33.33 -23.46
CA ILE A 666 9.53 33.88 -23.93
C ILE A 666 9.31 33.31 -25.34
N LEU A 667 8.32 32.42 -25.49
CA LEU A 667 7.70 32.21 -26.80
C LEU A 667 6.96 33.50 -27.13
N VAL A 668 7.54 34.29 -28.05
CA VAL A 668 6.87 35.42 -28.70
C VAL A 668 5.72 34.91 -29.55
#